data_AF-A0A9P1YN30-F1
#
_entry.id   AF-A0A9P1YN30-F1
#
_cell.length_a   1.000
_cell.length_b   1.000
_cell.length_c   1.000
_cell.angle_alpha   90.00
_cell.angle_beta   90.00
_cell.angle_gamma   90.00
#
_symmetry.space_group_name_H-M   'P 1'
#
loop_
_entity.id
_entity.type
_entity.pdbx_description
1 polymer ?
#
loop_
_entity_poly.entity_id
_entity_poly.type
_entity_poly.pdbx_seq_one_letter_code
_entity_poly.pdbx_strand_id
1 'polypeptide(L)'
;MKRRTRKCSLVFILGILIFSCLSGFGTNVFAMDGEYHSPYGDDDLYSVQPTERSPRDPKAGEDVILNITTWPIEDGQNVWVEWTKNGVVQEDVVADYDYKSGNNTYWKADLGKFEKGDEITYTTKGSTGGGTAYESGPFTFYVTDWEYVQDVTSVVDNGDSITLNMTATAGDFSPKLYLSFEDLDTLRMELSPTGKETGHAGKSGYTVEDTAEKVTVTTEDLSIEIQKSPYRMEVHQADGTLLTSEYTTANSLGWLTDGKNVINQYQNNFMTPSDEAFYGFGERYDTINQRGKDVETYVYNEYQDQAQTERTYLAVPFFVSANKYGMYVNSDFHSQFQMASKVEDKYSFVLDNDGDMTNMLDYYVISGKDQNDIVNNYTDITGKTTLLPKWAFGLWMSANEWDRESDVSSALSNAKANDIPATGFVLEQWSDEETYYIWNNATYTAKKNGEAFSYDDFTFNGKWTDPKAMVDSVHDAGMNIVLWQVPVLKDDGTVYEQRDNDEEYMISQGYSADDGTGAPYRVPASQWFGNGILLDFTNKDAVDWWTSQREYLLTEVGIDGFKTDGGEMVWGRDTTFSNGEKGQEMRNRYPTDYVSSYFDFAKSINPEAVSFSRSGTSGAQKSGIYWSGDQTSTFDSFQASLKAGLSASTSGVSYWAWDMAGFTGDYPTAELYKRATAMAAFAPIMQFHSEKSDPSPSEERSPWNAVARTGDETILPTFQKYLYTRMNLLPYIYTAAKDTADNGKSMMRQMAMDYPEDVNARDLDEQYMFGDDLLVAPIVQEGQTEKEVYLPEGEWVDIWNGGVHPGGETISYYADVDTLPVFAKAGAIIPMNMTDGYQLGQNVGNDLKSYDNLTFRVYPSGDSEYSFYDDVNGGEMRDISVSEDFANEKVSVDLPAMADETTMQVFSTEPTSVTIDGADVAKADTLDAFNEATTGYYYDTVQNLTYVKAAAKDAKQAIVLNGVNHAPYEAEFGHLTNVTTASDHAGYTGTGFVAGFDAEKEAVEFDIDAVDGASDYTMEVRYSAGVEDATRTVYINGKKQQITLPKTANWDTWNTVEVPVTLQAGNNQVVFDFEADDTAGINFDHVVIKK
;
A
#
# COMPACT_ATOMS: atom_id res chain seq x y z
N MET A 1 87.38 37.76 19.71
CA MET A 1 88.78 37.86 20.21
C MET A 1 88.78 37.43 21.69
N LYS A 2 89.53 36.36 22.04
CA LYS A 2 90.05 35.94 23.38
C LYS A 2 89.08 35.96 24.60
N ARG A 3 88.67 34.83 25.22
CA ARG A 3 89.36 33.81 26.07
C ARG A 3 88.98 33.97 27.57
N ARG A 4 88.40 32.90 28.16
CA ARG A 4 88.70 32.21 29.46
C ARG A 4 88.92 33.10 30.73
N THR A 5 88.43 32.82 31.96
CA THR A 5 88.33 31.53 32.69
C THR A 5 87.65 31.71 34.08
N ARG A 6 86.77 30.75 34.45
CA ARG A 6 86.60 29.96 35.72
C ARG A 6 86.58 30.58 37.14
N LYS A 7 85.46 30.28 37.82
CA LYS A 7 85.21 29.54 39.11
C LYS A 7 85.72 30.08 40.47
N CYS A 8 84.77 30.37 41.36
CA CYS A 8 84.42 29.64 42.62
C CYS A 8 83.68 30.61 43.57
N SER A 9 82.37 30.44 43.80
CA SER A 9 81.73 29.62 44.86
C SER A 9 81.35 30.46 46.08
N LEU A 10 80.04 30.58 46.33
CA LEU A 10 79.33 30.70 47.62
C LEU A 10 77.84 30.86 47.22
N VAL A 11 77.01 29.82 47.10
CA VAL A 11 76.35 29.06 48.19
C VAL A 11 75.92 29.99 49.32
N PHE A 12 74.60 30.04 49.57
CA PHE A 12 73.86 30.99 50.42
C PHE A 12 73.58 32.35 49.79
N ILE A 13 72.50 32.42 49.00
CA ILE A 13 71.47 33.49 48.92
C ILE A 13 70.65 33.14 47.66
N LEU A 14 69.92 32.03 47.72
CA LEU A 14 68.96 31.63 46.67
C LEU A 14 67.82 30.80 47.29
N GLY A 15 67.32 31.23 48.45
CA GLY A 15 66.25 30.54 49.18
C GLY A 15 65.14 31.43 49.70
N ILE A 16 65.23 32.77 49.59
CA ILE A 16 64.25 33.69 50.21
C ILE A 16 63.85 34.83 49.24
N LEU A 17 63.91 34.59 47.92
CA LEU A 17 63.36 35.53 46.92
C LEU A 17 62.65 34.85 45.74
N ILE A 18 62.35 33.55 45.85
CA ILE A 18 61.52 32.77 44.90
C ILE A 18 60.23 32.27 45.60
N PHE A 19 59.90 32.80 46.78
CA PHE A 19 58.67 32.44 47.53
C PHE A 19 57.66 33.59 47.62
N SER A 20 57.83 34.67 46.86
CA SER A 20 56.98 35.87 46.93
C SER A 20 56.48 36.37 45.56
N CYS A 21 56.65 35.57 44.50
CA CYS A 21 56.02 35.79 43.18
C CYS A 21 55.26 34.54 42.70
N LEU A 22 54.86 33.65 43.61
CA LEU A 22 54.02 32.47 43.33
C LEU A 22 52.67 32.50 44.07
N SER A 23 52.32 33.62 44.69
CA SER A 23 51.02 33.84 45.35
C SER A 23 50.11 34.72 44.49
N GLY A 24 50.01 34.38 43.21
CA GLY A 24 49.17 35.07 42.22
C GLY A 24 48.48 34.13 41.23
N PHE A 25 48.50 32.82 41.48
CA PHE A 25 47.56 31.88 40.86
C PHE A 25 46.45 31.66 41.88
N GLY A 26 45.37 32.42 41.75
CA GLY A 26 44.09 31.95 42.27
C GLY A 26 43.84 30.57 41.67
N THR A 27 43.37 29.64 42.49
CA THR A 27 42.67 28.47 42.00
C THR A 27 41.65 28.96 40.99
N ASN A 28 41.80 28.62 39.70
CA ASN A 28 40.67 28.72 38.78
C ASN A 28 39.60 27.83 39.40
N VAL A 29 38.56 28.46 39.96
CA VAL A 29 37.31 27.76 40.23
C VAL A 29 36.83 27.37 38.84
N PHE A 30 36.95 26.09 38.51
CA PHE A 30 36.38 25.56 37.27
C PHE A 30 34.87 25.80 37.38
N ALA A 31 34.35 26.59 36.46
CA ALA A 31 32.95 26.96 36.43
C ALA A 31 32.22 25.90 35.60
N MET A 32 31.04 25.50 36.06
CA MET A 32 30.13 24.75 35.18
C MET A 32 29.90 25.57 33.92
N ASP A 33 29.87 24.91 32.77
CA ASP A 33 29.70 25.59 31.48
C ASP A 33 28.24 25.52 31.01
N GLY A 34 27.45 24.56 31.51
CA GLY A 34 26.03 24.49 31.20
C GLY A 34 25.23 23.46 32.00
N GLU A 35 23.92 23.60 31.89
CA GLU A 35 22.86 22.71 32.36
C GLU A 35 21.83 22.57 31.23
N TYR A 36 21.15 21.42 31.15
CA TYR A 36 20.07 21.23 30.19
C TYR A 36 19.02 20.22 30.68
N HIS A 37 17.75 20.60 30.48
CA HIS A 37 16.57 19.77 30.59
C HIS A 37 15.53 20.24 29.57
N SER A 38 14.86 19.29 28.90
CA SER A 38 13.72 19.57 28.01
C SER A 38 12.69 18.46 28.17
N PRO A 39 11.45 18.76 28.63
CA PRO A 39 10.54 17.75 29.13
C PRO A 39 10.11 16.70 28.10
N TYR A 40 10.06 17.06 26.82
CA TYR A 40 9.54 16.20 25.75
C TYR A 40 10.64 15.65 24.83
N GLY A 41 11.88 16.13 24.96
CA GLY A 41 12.93 15.78 24.01
C GLY A 41 12.51 16.16 22.59
N ASP A 42 12.64 15.20 21.67
CA ASP A 42 12.19 15.33 20.27
C ASP A 42 10.73 14.85 20.08
N ASP A 43 10.03 14.52 21.16
CA ASP A 43 8.70 13.89 21.17
C ASP A 43 8.59 12.61 20.34
N ASP A 44 9.70 11.90 20.18
CA ASP A 44 9.72 10.61 19.49
C ASP A 44 8.85 9.59 20.25
N LEU A 45 8.04 8.82 19.52
CA LEU A 45 7.15 7.82 20.10
C LEU A 45 7.92 6.62 20.68
N TYR A 46 9.04 6.26 20.06
CA TYR A 46 9.73 4.99 20.29
C TYR A 46 10.97 5.11 21.17
N SER A 47 11.44 6.33 21.41
CA SER A 47 12.65 6.62 22.18
C SER A 47 12.50 7.89 23.02
N VAL A 48 13.41 8.06 23.98
CA VAL A 48 13.47 9.24 24.84
C VAL A 48 14.87 9.82 24.84
N GLN A 49 14.97 11.14 24.82
CA GLN A 49 16.21 11.86 25.07
C GLN A 49 16.58 11.75 26.55
N PRO A 50 17.89 11.73 26.88
CA PRO A 50 18.36 11.44 28.24
C PRO A 50 18.11 12.59 29.24
N THR A 51 17.40 13.63 28.84
CA THR A 51 17.09 14.84 29.61
C THR A 51 15.58 15.17 29.62
N GLU A 52 14.74 14.16 29.40
CA GLU A 52 13.27 14.27 29.40
C GLU A 52 12.63 14.24 30.80
N ARG A 53 11.35 14.64 30.85
CA ARG A 53 10.45 14.37 31.97
C ARG A 53 9.74 13.03 31.73
N SER A 54 9.64 12.21 32.77
CA SER A 54 8.94 10.92 32.71
C SER A 54 7.92 10.79 33.84
N PRO A 55 6.64 10.51 33.55
CA PRO A 55 6.02 10.50 32.22
C PRO A 55 6.01 11.91 31.58
N ARG A 56 5.99 12.00 30.23
CA ARG A 56 5.92 13.28 29.50
C ARG A 56 4.71 14.10 29.94
N ASP A 57 3.54 13.47 29.99
CA ASP A 57 2.25 14.04 30.42
C ASP A 57 1.70 13.30 31.64
N PRO A 58 2.01 13.77 32.86
CA PRO A 58 1.64 13.08 34.09
C PRO A 58 0.12 13.00 34.33
N LYS A 59 -0.34 11.81 34.69
CA LYS A 59 -1.69 11.53 35.18
C LYS A 59 -1.71 11.42 36.70
N ALA A 60 -2.89 11.52 37.29
CA ALA A 60 -3.07 11.44 38.73
C ALA A 60 -2.44 10.15 39.31
N GLY A 61 -1.58 10.30 40.31
CA GLY A 61 -0.91 9.19 40.99
C GLY A 61 0.35 8.63 40.31
N GLU A 62 0.72 9.14 39.12
CA GLU A 62 2.01 8.84 38.49
C GLU A 62 3.13 9.64 39.17
N ASP A 63 4.30 9.02 39.28
CA ASP A 63 5.50 9.61 39.86
C ASP A 63 6.26 10.38 38.77
N VAL A 64 6.66 11.62 39.04
CA VAL A 64 7.26 12.51 38.02
C VAL A 64 8.77 12.67 38.25
N ILE A 65 9.54 12.13 37.32
CA ILE A 65 11.00 12.21 37.30
C ILE A 65 11.47 13.20 36.24
N LEU A 66 12.35 14.12 36.62
CA LEU A 66 13.05 15.02 35.71
C LEU A 66 14.49 14.53 35.52
N ASN A 67 14.85 14.19 34.28
CA ASN A 67 16.22 13.90 33.92
C ASN A 67 16.92 15.18 33.48
N ILE A 68 18.07 15.47 34.07
CA ILE A 68 18.81 16.73 33.89
C ILE A 68 20.26 16.40 33.57
N THR A 69 20.93 17.19 32.75
CA THR A 69 22.37 17.06 32.51
C THR A 69 23.16 18.33 32.83
N THR A 70 24.43 18.16 33.22
CA THR A 70 25.40 19.26 33.41
C THR A 70 26.73 18.94 32.74
N TRP A 71 27.47 19.97 32.33
CA TRP A 71 28.82 19.82 31.77
C TRP A 71 29.75 21.00 32.12
N PRO A 72 31.09 20.77 32.14
CA PRO A 72 31.75 19.46 32.03
C PRO A 72 31.55 18.59 33.29
N ILE A 73 32.05 17.35 33.30
CA ILE A 73 32.03 16.48 34.50
C ILE A 73 32.96 17.06 35.57
N GLU A 74 32.41 17.49 36.72
CA GLU A 74 33.17 18.11 37.80
C GLU A 74 32.67 17.72 39.20
N ASP A 75 33.56 17.76 40.18
CA ASP A 75 33.21 17.63 41.59
C ASP A 75 32.58 18.95 42.10
N GLY A 76 31.63 18.86 43.03
CA GLY A 76 31.02 20.03 43.67
C GLY A 76 29.92 20.72 42.86
N GLN A 77 29.42 20.05 41.81
CA GLN A 77 28.16 20.38 41.15
C GLN A 77 26.98 20.14 42.08
N ASN A 78 26.03 21.08 42.09
CA ASN A 78 24.72 20.92 42.73
C ASN A 78 23.67 21.16 41.65
N VAL A 79 22.71 20.24 41.55
CA VAL A 79 21.57 20.32 40.63
C VAL A 79 20.30 20.24 41.45
N TRP A 80 19.34 21.12 41.19
CA TRP A 80 18.08 21.20 41.93
C TRP A 80 16.95 21.73 41.06
N VAL A 81 15.73 21.67 41.60
CA VAL A 81 14.52 22.12 40.93
C VAL A 81 13.79 23.11 41.82
N GLU A 82 13.57 24.31 41.31
CA GLU A 82 12.68 25.31 41.90
C GLU A 82 11.31 25.17 41.25
N TRP A 83 10.25 25.08 42.05
CA TRP A 83 8.94 24.75 41.50
C TRP A 83 7.75 25.24 42.34
N THR A 84 6.60 25.28 41.68
CA THR A 84 5.31 25.62 42.28
C THR A 84 4.29 24.54 41.99
N LYS A 85 3.38 24.32 42.95
CA LYS A 85 2.19 23.48 42.83
C LYS A 85 0.97 24.37 43.06
N ASN A 86 0.09 24.49 42.06
CA ASN A 86 -1.09 25.36 42.10
C ASN A 86 -0.73 26.81 42.47
N GLY A 87 0.38 27.32 41.90
CA GLY A 87 0.92 28.65 42.18
C GLY A 87 1.57 28.82 43.57
N VAL A 88 1.66 27.76 44.39
CA VAL A 88 2.33 27.79 45.70
C VAL A 88 3.74 27.26 45.56
N VAL A 89 4.73 28.09 45.92
CA VAL A 89 6.15 27.71 45.98
C VAL A 89 6.36 26.51 46.90
N GLN A 90 7.08 25.52 46.41
CA GLN A 90 7.45 24.32 47.15
C GLN A 90 8.89 24.41 47.65
N GLU A 91 9.29 23.48 48.52
CA GLU A 91 10.70 23.30 48.85
C GLU A 91 11.44 22.76 47.62
N ASP A 92 12.67 23.26 47.41
CA ASP A 92 13.51 22.84 46.29
C ASP A 92 13.77 21.33 46.36
N VAL A 93 13.67 20.67 45.20
CA VAL A 93 14.04 19.25 45.08
C VAL A 93 15.49 19.17 44.62
N VAL A 94 16.34 18.53 45.42
CA VAL A 94 17.74 18.29 45.03
C VAL A 94 17.79 17.08 44.11
N ALA A 95 18.44 17.23 42.95
CA ALA A 95 18.60 16.13 42.01
C ALA A 95 19.74 15.20 42.46
N ASP A 96 19.46 13.90 42.43
CA ASP A 96 20.46 12.87 42.71
C ASP A 96 21.30 12.56 41.47
N TYR A 97 22.57 12.25 41.68
CA TYR A 97 23.45 11.75 40.62
C TYR A 97 22.88 10.43 40.06
N ASP A 98 22.82 10.31 38.73
CA ASP A 98 22.41 9.09 38.03
C ASP A 98 23.63 8.38 37.40
N TYR A 99 24.19 8.94 36.33
CA TYR A 99 25.37 8.38 35.64
C TYR A 99 26.22 9.46 34.94
N LYS A 100 27.33 9.05 34.33
CA LYS A 100 28.17 9.91 33.48
C LYS A 100 28.30 9.29 32.09
N SER A 101 28.24 10.12 31.06
CA SER A 101 28.50 9.69 29.68
C SER A 101 29.16 10.84 28.92
N GLY A 102 30.21 10.56 28.14
CA GLY A 102 30.97 11.59 27.44
C GLY A 102 31.51 12.67 28.39
N ASN A 103 31.15 13.93 28.13
CA ASN A 103 31.52 15.10 28.94
C ASN A 103 30.43 15.53 29.93
N ASN A 104 29.40 14.69 30.13
CA ASN A 104 28.18 15.06 30.83
C ASN A 104 27.99 14.22 32.10
N THR A 105 27.46 14.85 33.14
CA THR A 105 26.84 14.18 34.29
C THR A 105 25.32 14.23 34.12
N TYR A 106 24.64 13.12 34.41
CA TYR A 106 23.19 13.01 34.38
C TYR A 106 22.63 12.87 35.79
N TRP A 107 21.48 13.48 36.01
CA TRP A 107 20.85 13.66 37.31
C TRP A 107 19.36 13.34 37.22
N LYS A 108 18.78 12.94 38.35
CA LYS A 108 17.34 12.70 38.50
C LYS A 108 16.78 13.51 39.66
N ALA A 109 15.79 14.35 39.38
CA ALA A 109 14.97 14.99 40.40
C ALA A 109 13.59 14.34 40.43
N ASP A 110 13.18 13.86 41.59
CA ASP A 110 11.89 13.23 41.82
C ASP A 110 10.93 14.25 42.45
N LEU A 111 9.92 14.67 41.68
CA LEU A 111 8.89 15.60 42.16
C LEU A 111 7.76 14.90 42.93
N GLY A 112 7.74 13.56 42.91
CA GLY A 112 6.70 12.73 43.50
C GLY A 112 5.43 12.66 42.65
N LYS A 113 4.32 12.40 43.34
CA LYS A 113 3.00 12.17 42.74
C LYS A 113 2.06 13.35 42.92
N PHE A 114 1.12 13.47 41.98
CA PHE A 114 0.14 14.55 41.95
C PHE A 114 -1.30 14.06 41.84
N GLU A 115 -2.25 14.97 42.10
CA GLU A 115 -3.68 14.75 41.98
C GLU A 115 -4.21 15.41 40.70
N LYS A 116 -5.32 14.90 40.15
CA LYS A 116 -5.99 15.52 39.00
C LYS A 116 -6.26 17.00 39.26
N GLY A 117 -5.94 17.85 38.29
CA GLY A 117 -6.16 19.30 38.36
C GLY A 117 -5.06 20.07 39.09
N ASP A 118 -3.98 19.39 39.52
CA ASP A 118 -2.75 20.02 39.95
C ASP A 118 -2.03 20.65 38.75
N GLU A 119 -1.69 21.93 38.86
CA GLU A 119 -0.83 22.66 37.93
C GLU A 119 0.58 22.75 38.51
N ILE A 120 1.57 22.19 37.82
CA ILE A 120 2.96 22.16 38.25
C ILE A 120 3.79 23.01 37.30
N THR A 121 4.51 23.98 37.84
CA THR A 121 5.49 24.78 37.09
C THR A 121 6.85 24.69 37.75
N TYR A 122 7.89 24.35 36.98
CA TYR A 122 9.23 24.12 37.52
C TYR A 122 10.34 24.68 36.60
N THR A 123 11.49 24.94 37.21
CA THR A 123 12.74 25.33 36.55
C THR A 123 13.86 24.45 37.11
N THR A 124 14.59 23.76 36.25
CA THR A 124 15.77 22.97 36.65
C THR A 124 17.00 23.88 36.67
N LYS A 125 17.90 23.65 37.63
CA LYS A 125 19.08 24.50 37.84
C LYS A 125 20.31 23.69 38.19
N GLY A 126 21.47 24.18 37.77
CA GLY A 126 22.77 23.64 38.18
C GLY A 126 23.78 24.74 38.50
N SER A 127 24.71 24.47 39.43
CA SER A 127 25.90 25.31 39.66
C SER A 127 27.07 24.52 40.28
N THR A 128 28.31 24.92 39.99
CA THR A 128 29.52 24.40 40.66
C THR A 128 29.95 25.34 41.77
N GLY A 129 30.07 24.83 43.01
CA GLY A 129 30.64 25.58 44.15
C GLY A 129 29.91 26.88 44.53
N GLY A 130 28.62 27.03 44.18
CA GLY A 130 27.86 28.27 44.37
C GLY A 130 28.22 29.39 43.39
N GLY A 131 28.82 29.04 42.25
CA GLY A 131 29.13 29.95 41.14
C GLY A 131 27.90 30.30 40.29
N THR A 132 28.12 30.57 39.01
CA THR A 132 27.05 30.85 38.04
C THR A 132 26.03 29.70 38.03
N ALA A 133 24.73 30.06 38.10
CA ALA A 133 23.64 29.11 37.91
C ALA A 133 23.22 29.10 36.44
N TYR A 134 23.03 27.90 35.91
CA TYR A 134 22.44 27.64 34.59
C TYR A 134 21.07 27.01 34.81
N GLU A 135 20.11 27.32 33.94
CA GLU A 135 18.73 26.92 34.15
C GLU A 135 18.01 26.58 32.84
N SER A 136 17.05 25.66 32.93
CA SER A 136 16.11 25.31 31.87
C SER A 136 14.66 25.49 32.36
N GLY A 137 13.82 26.15 31.56
CA GLY A 137 12.42 26.45 31.88
C GLY A 137 12.12 27.95 32.06
N PRO A 138 10.97 28.32 32.65
CA PRO A 138 10.04 27.44 33.33
C PRO A 138 9.25 26.53 32.38
N PHE A 139 8.94 25.32 32.83
CA PHE A 139 8.05 24.38 32.16
C PHE A 139 6.80 24.16 33.01
N THR A 140 5.65 23.99 32.38
CA THR A 140 4.37 23.72 33.05
C THR A 140 3.76 22.42 32.55
N PHE A 141 3.14 21.65 33.45
CA PHE A 141 2.26 20.56 33.09
C PHE A 141 1.00 20.55 33.98
N TYR A 142 -0.07 19.98 33.44
CA TYR A 142 -1.36 19.85 34.11
C TYR A 142 -1.65 18.37 34.33
N VAL A 143 -1.97 18.00 35.57
CA VAL A 143 -2.13 16.58 35.94
C VAL A 143 -3.55 16.15 35.60
N THR A 144 -3.65 15.12 34.76
CA THR A 144 -4.93 14.69 34.17
C THR A 144 -5.46 13.39 34.80
N ASP A 145 -6.74 13.11 34.62
CA ASP A 145 -7.34 11.79 34.84
C ASP A 145 -8.57 11.64 33.93
N TRP A 146 -8.93 10.40 33.62
CA TRP A 146 -9.99 10.09 32.67
C TRP A 146 -11.38 10.44 33.20
N GLU A 147 -12.19 11.03 32.32
CA GLU A 147 -13.64 11.20 32.49
C GLU A 147 -14.33 10.50 31.32
N TYR A 148 -15.51 9.94 31.58
CA TYR A 148 -16.27 9.17 30.59
C TYR A 148 -17.71 9.62 30.53
N VAL A 149 -18.36 9.43 29.38
CA VAL A 149 -19.81 9.56 29.26
C VAL A 149 -20.50 8.55 30.19
N GLN A 150 -21.52 9.00 30.93
CA GLN A 150 -22.31 8.19 31.86
C GLN A 150 -23.72 7.91 31.32
N ASP A 151 -24.59 8.91 31.24
CA ASP A 151 -25.98 8.76 30.80
C ASP A 151 -26.35 9.81 29.73
N VAL A 152 -27.29 9.48 28.84
CA VAL A 152 -27.97 10.44 27.97
C VAL A 152 -29.16 11.06 28.71
N THR A 153 -29.10 12.36 28.96
CA THR A 153 -30.12 13.11 29.71
C THR A 153 -31.23 13.66 28.82
N SER A 154 -30.91 14.04 27.58
CA SER A 154 -31.89 14.48 26.59
C SER A 154 -31.34 14.32 25.16
N VAL A 155 -32.26 14.12 24.23
CA VAL A 155 -31.99 14.06 22.79
C VAL A 155 -32.61 15.29 22.13
N VAL A 156 -31.87 15.92 21.24
CA VAL A 156 -32.37 17.01 20.38
C VAL A 156 -32.12 16.61 18.94
N ASP A 157 -33.20 16.35 18.20
CA ASP A 157 -33.15 16.14 16.76
C ASP A 157 -33.28 17.49 16.04
N ASN A 158 -32.24 17.89 15.33
CA ASN A 158 -32.15 19.14 14.59
C ASN A 158 -32.61 19.00 13.13
N GLY A 159 -32.90 17.77 12.68
CA GLY A 159 -33.31 17.42 11.32
C GLY A 159 -32.15 17.06 10.38
N ASP A 160 -30.96 17.63 10.58
CA ASP A 160 -29.72 17.35 9.84
C ASP A 160 -28.58 16.89 10.77
N SER A 161 -28.85 16.77 12.06
CA SER A 161 -27.92 16.37 13.12
C SER A 161 -28.73 16.02 14.38
N ILE A 162 -28.18 15.19 15.25
CA ILE A 162 -28.78 14.80 16.53
C ILE A 162 -27.80 15.13 17.65
N THR A 163 -28.25 15.92 18.62
CA THR A 163 -27.47 16.20 19.84
C THR A 163 -27.92 15.31 20.98
N LEU A 164 -26.99 14.54 21.56
CA LEU A 164 -27.18 13.80 22.81
C LEU A 164 -26.52 14.59 23.95
N ASN A 165 -27.32 15.14 24.86
CA ASN A 165 -26.80 15.82 26.04
C ASN A 165 -26.52 14.79 27.14
N MET A 166 -25.30 14.79 27.68
CA MET A 166 -24.81 13.70 28.52
C MET A 166 -24.38 14.16 29.92
N THR A 167 -24.29 13.21 30.84
CA THR A 167 -23.53 13.35 32.10
C THR A 167 -22.15 12.70 31.97
N ALA A 168 -21.21 13.13 32.81
CA ALA A 168 -19.90 12.50 32.92
C ALA A 168 -19.77 11.70 34.23
N THR A 169 -18.90 10.70 34.24
CA THR A 169 -18.58 9.87 35.42
C THR A 169 -17.85 10.63 36.52
N ALA A 170 -17.09 11.66 36.15
CA ALA A 170 -16.39 12.59 37.02
C ALA A 170 -16.29 13.97 36.34
N GLY A 171 -15.78 14.97 37.06
CA GLY A 171 -15.68 16.35 36.56
C GLY A 171 -16.99 17.14 36.67
N ASP A 172 -16.98 18.36 36.13
CA ASP A 172 -18.12 19.28 36.10
C ASP A 172 -18.57 19.65 34.68
N PHE A 173 -18.04 18.95 33.67
CA PHE A 173 -18.42 19.12 32.29
C PHE A 173 -19.85 18.63 32.01
N SER A 174 -20.43 19.14 30.91
CA SER A 174 -21.76 18.75 30.41
C SER A 174 -21.62 18.33 28.94
N PRO A 175 -21.15 17.09 28.70
CA PRO A 175 -20.76 16.66 27.38
C PRO A 175 -21.92 16.61 26.39
N LYS A 176 -21.58 16.77 25.12
CA LYS A 176 -22.50 16.56 24.01
C LYS A 176 -21.85 15.66 22.97
N LEU A 177 -22.56 14.59 22.61
CA LEU A 177 -22.24 13.79 21.44
C LEU A 177 -23.20 14.18 20.32
N TYR A 178 -22.64 14.52 19.16
CA TYR A 178 -23.39 14.83 17.96
C TYR A 178 -23.33 13.63 17.01
N LEU A 179 -24.47 13.28 16.45
CA LEU A 179 -24.60 12.28 15.39
C LEU A 179 -25.02 12.98 14.12
N SER A 180 -24.34 12.69 13.03
CA SER A 180 -24.76 13.09 11.68
C SER A 180 -24.47 11.97 10.69
N PHE A 181 -25.11 12.03 9.53
CA PHE A 181 -24.92 11.06 8.45
C PHE A 181 -24.18 11.77 7.32
N GLU A 182 -22.95 11.35 7.04
CA GLU A 182 -22.20 11.81 5.87
C GLU A 182 -22.97 11.38 4.61
N ASP A 183 -23.30 10.09 4.56
CA ASP A 183 -24.40 9.52 3.78
C ASP A 183 -25.22 8.53 4.60
N LEU A 184 -26.28 7.97 4.02
CA LEU A 184 -27.26 7.14 4.74
C LEU A 184 -26.69 5.86 5.35
N ASP A 185 -25.55 5.38 4.84
CA ASP A 185 -24.78 4.23 5.33
C ASP A 185 -23.50 4.61 6.11
N THR A 186 -23.24 5.92 6.29
CA THR A 186 -21.99 6.43 6.86
C THR A 186 -22.28 7.38 8.02
N LEU A 187 -22.10 6.88 9.24
CA LEU A 187 -22.39 7.60 10.48
C LEU A 187 -21.14 8.34 10.98
N ARG A 188 -21.29 9.62 11.33
CA ARG A 188 -20.28 10.46 12.00
C ARG A 188 -20.65 10.74 13.44
N MET A 189 -19.66 10.64 14.33
CA MET A 189 -19.73 10.95 15.76
C MET A 189 -18.77 12.07 16.11
N GLU A 190 -19.29 13.15 16.69
CA GLU A 190 -18.47 14.27 17.17
C GLU A 190 -18.73 14.51 18.64
N LEU A 191 -17.72 14.36 19.49
CA LEU A 191 -17.82 14.54 20.94
C LEU A 191 -17.20 15.88 21.35
N SER A 192 -18.03 16.71 22.00
CA SER A 192 -17.59 17.87 22.77
C SER A 192 -17.67 17.54 24.27
N PRO A 193 -16.55 17.26 24.95
CA PRO A 193 -16.53 17.03 26.39
C PRO A 193 -17.13 18.20 27.17
N THR A 194 -16.79 19.43 26.80
CA THR A 194 -17.27 20.63 27.51
C THR A 194 -18.71 20.98 27.19
N GLY A 195 -19.23 20.49 26.05
CA GLY A 195 -20.54 20.81 25.49
C GLY A 195 -20.64 22.19 24.83
N LYS A 196 -19.51 22.89 24.64
CA LYS A 196 -19.45 24.24 24.07
C LYS A 196 -19.35 24.24 22.55
N GLU A 197 -18.68 23.25 21.99
CA GLU A 197 -18.55 23.05 20.54
C GLU A 197 -19.84 22.46 19.97
N THR A 198 -20.03 22.52 18.65
CA THR A 198 -21.23 22.00 17.96
C THR A 198 -20.81 21.18 16.77
N GLY A 199 -21.37 19.98 16.64
CA GLY A 199 -21.10 19.09 15.51
C GLY A 199 -21.64 19.62 14.18
N HIS A 200 -21.20 18.99 13.11
CA HIS A 200 -21.57 19.35 11.75
C HIS A 200 -22.96 18.81 11.38
N ALA A 201 -23.54 19.40 10.33
CA ALA A 201 -24.75 18.88 9.69
C ALA A 201 -24.40 17.75 8.71
N GLY A 202 -25.34 16.82 8.52
CA GLY A 202 -25.30 15.74 7.54
C GLY A 202 -26.61 15.59 6.78
N LYS A 203 -26.86 14.43 6.19
CA LYS A 203 -28.12 14.12 5.50
C LYS A 203 -29.29 14.12 6.49
N SER A 204 -30.45 14.56 6.02
CA SER A 204 -31.71 14.57 6.78
C SER A 204 -32.56 13.31 6.58
N GLY A 205 -32.04 12.29 5.89
CA GLY A 205 -32.76 11.09 5.48
C GLY A 205 -32.92 10.03 6.57
N TYR A 206 -33.12 10.46 7.82
CA TYR A 206 -33.24 9.57 8.97
C TYR A 206 -34.56 9.79 9.73
N THR A 207 -34.88 8.84 10.61
CA THR A 207 -35.98 8.95 11.57
C THR A 207 -35.48 8.62 12.97
N VAL A 208 -36.12 9.21 13.99
CA VAL A 208 -35.74 9.05 15.40
C VAL A 208 -36.90 8.51 16.21
N GLU A 209 -36.69 7.39 16.91
CA GLU A 209 -37.56 6.88 17.97
C GLU A 209 -36.93 7.16 19.33
N ASP A 210 -37.42 8.20 20.02
CA ASP A 210 -36.90 8.62 21.32
C ASP A 210 -37.80 8.17 22.48
N THR A 211 -37.29 7.28 23.34
CA THR A 211 -38.00 6.75 24.53
C THR A 211 -37.29 7.12 25.83
N ALA A 212 -37.82 6.71 26.99
CA ALA A 212 -37.18 7.01 28.27
C ALA A 212 -35.86 6.25 28.46
N GLU A 213 -35.78 5.01 27.96
CA GLU A 213 -34.64 4.11 28.17
C GLU A 213 -33.66 4.07 26.98
N LYS A 214 -34.13 4.37 25.77
CA LYS A 214 -33.40 4.18 24.51
C LYS A 214 -33.74 5.26 23.48
N VAL A 215 -32.80 5.61 22.61
CA VAL A 215 -33.07 6.29 21.34
C VAL A 215 -32.61 5.40 20.18
N THR A 216 -33.44 5.27 19.15
CA THR A 216 -33.08 4.58 17.91
C THR A 216 -33.08 5.59 16.76
N VAL A 217 -32.02 5.59 15.95
CA VAL A 217 -31.92 6.42 14.74
C VAL A 217 -31.85 5.49 13.54
N THR A 218 -32.71 5.69 12.53
CA THR A 218 -32.85 4.76 11.40
C THR A 218 -32.77 5.50 10.07
N THR A 219 -31.91 5.02 9.17
CA THR A 219 -31.89 5.36 7.73
C THR A 219 -32.40 4.16 6.93
N GLU A 220 -32.29 4.18 5.60
CA GLU A 220 -32.60 2.98 4.80
C GLU A 220 -31.52 1.89 4.89
N ASP A 221 -30.31 2.24 5.33
CA ASP A 221 -29.15 1.34 5.39
C ASP A 221 -28.71 0.99 6.81
N LEU A 222 -28.97 1.85 7.80
CA LEU A 222 -28.51 1.70 9.18
C LEU A 222 -29.64 1.79 10.22
N SER A 223 -29.44 1.09 11.33
CA SER A 223 -30.19 1.26 12.58
C SER A 223 -29.22 1.43 13.75
N ILE A 224 -29.22 2.62 14.34
CA ILE A 224 -28.34 3.00 15.45
C ILE A 224 -29.13 2.90 16.74
N GLU A 225 -28.77 1.94 17.58
CA GLU A 225 -29.43 1.68 18.85
C GLU A 225 -28.62 2.26 20.02
N ILE A 226 -29.19 3.21 20.76
CA ILE A 226 -28.48 3.88 21.86
C ILE A 226 -29.26 3.73 23.17
N GLN A 227 -28.72 2.93 24.08
CA GLN A 227 -29.20 2.88 25.46
C GLN A 227 -28.84 4.18 26.17
N LYS A 228 -29.75 4.69 27.01
CA LYS A 228 -29.55 5.98 27.69
C LYS A 228 -28.89 5.89 29.06
N SER A 229 -29.07 4.79 29.80
CA SER A 229 -28.50 4.65 31.16
C SER A 229 -28.07 3.20 31.48
N PRO A 230 -26.76 2.92 31.44
CA PRO A 230 -25.70 3.81 30.96
C PRO A 230 -25.80 4.04 29.44
N TYR A 231 -25.17 5.12 28.95
CA TYR A 231 -24.99 5.36 27.52
C TYR A 231 -24.24 4.17 26.88
N ARG A 232 -24.79 3.62 25.80
CA ARG A 232 -24.10 2.62 24.97
C ARG A 232 -24.72 2.57 23.58
N MET A 233 -23.89 2.62 22.55
CA MET A 233 -24.26 2.54 21.14
C MET A 233 -24.03 1.14 20.53
N GLU A 234 -24.98 0.69 19.72
CA GLU A 234 -24.86 -0.43 18.79
C GLU A 234 -25.18 0.07 17.38
N VAL A 235 -24.37 -0.33 16.40
CA VAL A 235 -24.54 0.03 14.99
C VAL A 235 -24.95 -1.22 14.23
N HIS A 236 -26.15 -1.19 13.65
CA HIS A 236 -26.70 -2.28 12.86
C HIS A 236 -26.92 -1.82 11.42
N GLN A 237 -26.95 -2.77 10.50
CA GLN A 237 -27.63 -2.58 9.21
C GLN A 237 -29.14 -2.41 9.46
N ALA A 238 -29.85 -1.87 8.47
CA ALA A 238 -31.30 -1.63 8.56
C ALA A 238 -32.12 -2.91 8.79
N ASP A 239 -31.59 -4.09 8.45
CA ASP A 239 -32.24 -5.39 8.69
C ASP A 239 -32.04 -5.94 10.12
N GLY A 240 -31.22 -5.28 10.93
CA GLY A 240 -30.90 -5.65 12.31
C GLY A 240 -29.59 -6.41 12.49
N THR A 241 -28.85 -6.72 11.42
CA THR A 241 -27.51 -7.33 11.50
C THR A 241 -26.55 -6.38 12.22
N LEU A 242 -25.94 -6.86 13.32
CA LEU A 242 -24.97 -6.07 14.09
C LEU A 242 -23.66 -5.93 13.31
N LEU A 243 -23.20 -4.70 13.11
CA LEU A 243 -21.89 -4.40 12.55
C LEU A 243 -20.85 -4.32 13.66
N THR A 244 -21.07 -3.41 14.62
CA THR A 244 -20.21 -3.23 15.79
C THR A 244 -20.96 -2.60 16.94
N SER A 245 -20.39 -2.62 18.14
CA SER A 245 -20.97 -1.95 19.30
C SER A 245 -19.92 -1.49 20.29
N GLU A 246 -20.24 -0.44 21.04
CA GLU A 246 -19.46 -0.04 22.20
C GLU A 246 -19.38 -1.18 23.23
N TYR A 247 -18.34 -1.17 24.05
CA TYR A 247 -18.05 -2.27 24.96
C TYR A 247 -19.17 -2.50 25.99
N THR A 248 -19.38 -3.77 26.36
CA THR A 248 -20.54 -4.24 27.13
C THR A 248 -20.77 -3.49 28.44
N THR A 249 -19.71 -3.04 29.10
CA THR A 249 -19.79 -2.36 30.40
C THR A 249 -20.15 -0.88 30.30
N ALA A 250 -20.38 -0.35 29.09
CA ALA A 250 -20.56 1.08 28.83
C ALA A 250 -19.38 1.91 29.37
N ASN A 251 -19.58 3.21 29.60
CA ASN A 251 -18.53 4.18 29.95
C ASN A 251 -17.30 4.03 29.03
N SER A 252 -17.57 3.75 27.75
CA SER A 252 -16.58 3.39 26.74
C SER A 252 -15.89 4.63 26.19
N LEU A 253 -16.67 5.70 25.98
CA LEU A 253 -16.27 6.97 25.40
C LEU A 253 -15.80 7.95 26.47
N GLY A 254 -14.58 8.45 26.37
CA GLY A 254 -13.98 9.32 27.37
C GLY A 254 -12.87 10.24 26.88
N TRP A 255 -12.47 11.16 27.75
CA TRP A 255 -11.42 12.16 27.53
C TRP A 255 -10.51 12.28 28.76
N LEU A 256 -9.24 12.57 28.53
CA LEU A 256 -8.23 12.72 29.56
C LEU A 256 -8.00 14.21 29.86
N THR A 257 -8.41 14.67 31.04
CA THR A 257 -8.41 16.10 31.37
C THR A 257 -8.00 16.38 32.81
N ASP A 258 -7.49 17.59 33.06
CA ASP A 258 -7.29 18.15 34.39
C ASP A 258 -8.60 18.80 34.92
N GLY A 259 -9.61 18.94 34.06
CA GLY A 259 -10.92 19.54 34.31
C GLY A 259 -10.97 21.06 34.16
N LYS A 260 -9.90 21.71 33.68
CA LYS A 260 -9.82 23.19 33.65
C LYS A 260 -9.10 23.76 32.43
N ASN A 261 -7.97 23.17 32.07
CA ASN A 261 -6.99 23.75 31.17
C ASN A 261 -6.77 22.91 29.92
N VAL A 262 -6.78 21.58 30.06
CA VAL A 262 -6.35 20.68 28.98
C VAL A 262 -7.27 19.50 28.76
N ILE A 263 -7.36 19.04 27.51
CA ILE A 263 -7.80 17.70 27.13
C ILE A 263 -6.67 17.08 26.32
N ASN A 264 -5.97 16.09 26.86
CA ASN A 264 -4.73 15.56 26.24
C ASN A 264 -4.99 14.32 25.37
N GLN A 265 -6.06 13.57 25.64
CA GLN A 265 -6.36 12.34 24.91
C GLN A 265 -7.86 12.07 24.88
N TYR A 266 -8.30 11.30 23.89
CA TYR A 266 -9.62 10.70 23.76
C TYR A 266 -9.54 9.19 23.69
N GLN A 267 -10.61 8.49 24.06
CA GLN A 267 -10.75 7.07 23.77
C GLN A 267 -12.21 6.68 23.54
N ASN A 268 -12.43 5.63 22.75
CA ASN A 268 -13.64 4.82 22.80
C ASN A 268 -13.28 3.33 22.82
N ASN A 269 -14.17 2.49 23.35
CA ASN A 269 -13.96 1.06 23.56
C ASN A 269 -15.14 0.27 22.98
N PHE A 270 -14.85 -0.78 22.24
CA PHE A 270 -15.83 -1.54 21.46
C PHE A 270 -15.71 -3.04 21.71
N MET A 271 -16.83 -3.75 21.62
CA MET A 271 -16.86 -5.21 21.68
C MET A 271 -16.43 -5.80 20.33
N THR A 272 -15.65 -6.87 20.37
CA THR A 272 -15.27 -7.65 19.19
C THR A 272 -15.37 -9.15 19.47
N PRO A 273 -16.06 -9.95 18.63
CA PRO A 273 -16.02 -11.41 18.75
C PRO A 273 -14.63 -11.96 18.35
N SER A 274 -14.31 -13.18 18.78
CA SER A 274 -12.96 -13.75 18.64
C SER A 274 -12.51 -13.99 17.20
N ASP A 275 -13.44 -14.10 16.26
CA ASP A 275 -13.23 -14.37 14.84
C ASP A 275 -13.22 -13.11 13.96
N GLU A 276 -13.43 -11.93 14.54
CA GLU A 276 -13.36 -10.68 13.79
C GLU A 276 -11.91 -10.35 13.42
N ALA A 277 -11.70 -10.05 12.14
CA ALA A 277 -10.43 -9.65 11.55
C ALA A 277 -10.45 -8.16 11.18
N PHE A 278 -9.31 -7.48 11.34
CA PHE A 278 -9.17 -6.03 11.14
C PHE A 278 -8.05 -5.73 10.15
N TYR A 279 -8.39 -5.09 9.04
CA TYR A 279 -7.49 -4.82 7.91
C TYR A 279 -7.26 -3.32 7.70
N GLY A 280 -6.15 -2.96 7.05
CA GLY A 280 -5.83 -1.57 6.70
C GLY A 280 -4.81 -0.94 7.64
N PHE A 281 -5.19 0.16 8.30
CA PHE A 281 -4.34 1.01 9.16
C PHE A 281 -3.21 1.74 8.42
N GLY A 282 -3.33 1.95 7.13
CA GLY A 282 -2.27 2.42 6.24
C GLY A 282 -1.50 1.26 5.62
N GLU A 283 -0.19 1.44 5.44
CA GLU A 283 0.70 0.41 4.94
C GLU A 283 1.34 -0.34 6.11
N ARG A 284 1.13 -1.65 6.22
CA ARG A 284 1.59 -2.48 7.34
C ARG A 284 2.37 -3.70 6.85
N TYR A 285 3.55 -3.89 7.42
CA TYR A 285 4.56 -4.84 6.93
C TYR A 285 4.55 -6.18 7.69
N ASP A 286 3.96 -6.19 8.87
CA ASP A 286 3.99 -7.30 9.81
C ASP A 286 2.86 -8.31 9.55
N THR A 287 1.63 -7.83 9.40
CA THR A 287 0.42 -8.65 9.15
C THR A 287 -0.66 -7.83 8.44
N ILE A 288 -1.50 -8.51 7.65
CA ILE A 288 -2.71 -7.90 7.05
C ILE A 288 -3.89 -7.87 8.03
N ASN A 289 -3.94 -8.79 9.00
CA ASN A 289 -4.95 -8.83 10.07
C ASN A 289 -4.31 -8.39 11.39
N GLN A 290 -4.75 -7.24 11.91
CA GLN A 290 -4.14 -6.57 13.06
C GLN A 290 -4.71 -7.01 14.42
N ARG A 291 -5.59 -8.03 14.45
CA ARG A 291 -6.09 -8.58 15.71
C ARG A 291 -4.93 -9.07 16.59
N GLY A 292 -4.93 -8.64 17.85
CA GLY A 292 -3.93 -8.91 18.87
C GLY A 292 -2.85 -7.84 19.01
N LYS A 293 -2.84 -6.80 18.16
CA LYS A 293 -1.78 -5.77 18.12
C LYS A 293 -2.25 -4.42 18.66
N ASP A 294 -1.29 -3.63 19.13
CA ASP A 294 -1.44 -2.20 19.35
C ASP A 294 -0.87 -1.50 18.13
N VAL A 295 -1.72 -0.92 17.29
CA VAL A 295 -1.33 -0.33 16.00
C VAL A 295 -1.17 1.17 16.16
N GLU A 296 0.04 1.68 15.92
CA GLU A 296 0.35 3.10 16.01
C GLU A 296 0.07 3.80 14.67
N THR A 297 -0.73 4.87 14.71
CA THR A 297 -0.87 5.83 13.61
C THR A 297 0.23 6.86 13.71
N TYR A 298 1.43 6.47 13.29
CA TYR A 298 2.64 7.27 13.39
C TYR A 298 3.55 7.02 12.20
N VAL A 299 3.67 8.01 11.30
CA VAL A 299 4.63 7.92 10.19
C VAL A 299 6.05 7.85 10.73
N TYR A 300 6.86 6.95 10.20
CA TYR A 300 8.24 6.76 10.63
C TYR A 300 9.11 6.21 9.50
N ASN A 301 10.33 6.73 9.39
CA ASN A 301 11.32 6.20 8.48
C ASN A 301 12.08 5.05 9.16
N GLU A 302 11.58 3.82 9.01
CA GLU A 302 12.27 2.60 9.46
C GLU A 302 12.93 1.91 8.28
N TYR A 303 14.23 1.67 8.36
CA TYR A 303 15.02 1.10 7.28
C TYR A 303 15.19 -0.41 7.45
N GLN A 304 14.71 -1.19 6.47
CA GLN A 304 14.79 -2.67 6.34
C GLN A 304 13.93 -3.53 7.27
N ASP A 305 13.72 -3.16 8.53
CA ASP A 305 13.06 -4.01 9.55
C ASP A 305 11.68 -3.51 10.00
N GLN A 306 10.94 -2.88 9.09
CA GLN A 306 9.57 -2.38 9.26
C GLN A 306 8.63 -3.43 9.87
N ALA A 307 8.68 -4.68 9.38
CA ALA A 307 7.80 -5.76 9.86
C ALA A 307 8.12 -6.18 11.31
N GLN A 308 9.39 -6.17 11.69
CA GLN A 308 9.87 -6.62 13.00
C GLN A 308 9.63 -5.56 14.07
N THR A 309 9.70 -4.28 13.68
CA THR A 309 9.47 -3.13 14.56
C THR A 309 8.02 -2.66 14.56
N GLU A 310 7.20 -3.17 13.63
CA GLU A 310 5.78 -2.81 13.43
C GLU A 310 5.59 -1.33 13.05
N ARG A 311 6.58 -0.75 12.37
CA ARG A 311 6.62 0.66 11.92
C ARG A 311 6.29 0.80 10.44
N THR A 312 5.95 2.02 10.03
CA THR A 312 5.59 2.31 8.64
C THR A 312 5.81 3.77 8.25
N TYR A 313 6.10 4.00 6.97
CA TYR A 313 6.17 5.34 6.36
C TYR A 313 4.78 5.96 6.18
N LEU A 314 3.75 5.12 6.02
CA LEU A 314 2.39 5.53 5.65
C LEU A 314 1.39 4.95 6.65
N ALA A 315 0.93 5.79 7.57
CA ALA A 315 0.05 5.40 8.67
C ALA A 315 -1.30 6.11 8.53
N VAL A 316 -2.40 5.34 8.50
CA VAL A 316 -3.75 5.90 8.34
C VAL A 316 -4.63 5.44 9.52
N PRO A 317 -5.35 6.33 10.21
CA PRO A 317 -6.25 5.97 11.32
C PRO A 317 -7.60 5.43 10.81
N PHE A 318 -7.55 4.50 9.86
CA PHE A 318 -8.69 3.85 9.22
C PHE A 318 -8.48 2.34 9.14
N PHE A 319 -9.51 1.57 9.49
CA PHE A 319 -9.52 0.12 9.28
C PHE A 319 -10.86 -0.35 8.71
N VAL A 320 -10.84 -1.53 8.08
CA VAL A 320 -12.01 -2.28 7.65
C VAL A 320 -12.08 -3.60 8.40
N SER A 321 -13.25 -3.93 8.94
CA SER A 321 -13.55 -5.22 9.55
C SER A 321 -14.22 -6.15 8.55
N ALA A 322 -13.90 -7.45 8.61
CA ALA A 322 -14.64 -8.49 7.89
C ALA A 322 -16.14 -8.56 8.30
N ASN A 323 -16.51 -7.96 9.44
CA ASN A 323 -17.89 -7.82 9.89
C ASN A 323 -18.65 -6.67 9.20
N LYS A 324 -18.20 -6.27 8.00
CA LYS A 324 -18.91 -5.34 7.09
C LYS A 324 -19.04 -3.90 7.58
N TYR A 325 -18.02 -3.40 8.27
CA TYR A 325 -17.90 -1.98 8.57
C TYR A 325 -16.44 -1.52 8.55
N GLY A 326 -16.23 -0.23 8.30
CA GLY A 326 -14.97 0.47 8.53
C GLY A 326 -15.09 1.48 9.67
N MET A 327 -13.96 1.86 10.25
CA MET A 327 -13.89 2.94 11.25
C MET A 327 -12.73 3.86 10.93
N TYR A 328 -13.03 5.16 10.83
CA TYR A 328 -12.05 6.21 10.57
C TYR A 328 -12.06 7.22 11.72
N VAL A 329 -10.92 7.43 12.36
CA VAL A 329 -10.75 8.49 13.37
C VAL A 329 -10.18 9.71 12.65
N ASN A 330 -10.97 10.78 12.55
CA ASN A 330 -10.66 11.94 11.72
C ASN A 330 -9.78 12.95 12.45
N SER A 331 -8.50 12.60 12.59
CA SER A 331 -7.49 13.45 13.19
C SER A 331 -6.10 13.07 12.70
N ASP A 332 -5.22 14.07 12.57
CA ASP A 332 -3.83 13.87 12.19
C ASP A 332 -2.90 13.61 13.38
N PHE A 333 -3.38 13.83 14.61
CA PHE A 333 -2.66 13.43 15.80
C PHE A 333 -2.33 11.93 15.78
N HIS A 334 -1.28 11.58 16.50
CA HIS A 334 -0.99 10.20 16.82
C HIS A 334 -2.20 9.52 17.48
N SER A 335 -2.48 8.28 17.08
CA SER A 335 -3.47 7.43 17.73
C SER A 335 -2.99 5.99 17.80
N GLN A 336 -3.35 5.30 18.88
CA GLN A 336 -3.09 3.88 19.08
C GLN A 336 -4.41 3.10 18.97
N PHE A 337 -4.47 2.13 18.07
CA PHE A 337 -5.58 1.18 17.96
C PHE A 337 -5.22 -0.13 18.68
N GLN A 338 -5.88 -0.40 19.79
CA GLN A 338 -5.65 -1.57 20.63
C GLN A 338 -6.60 -2.70 20.22
N MET A 339 -6.23 -3.48 19.21
CA MET A 339 -7.14 -4.40 18.53
C MET A 339 -7.19 -5.76 19.24
N ALA A 340 -8.04 -5.92 20.26
CA ALA A 340 -8.06 -7.13 21.10
C ALA A 340 -6.71 -7.47 21.77
N SER A 341 -5.83 -6.47 21.91
CA SER A 341 -4.47 -6.60 22.44
C SER A 341 -4.41 -6.59 23.97
N LYS A 342 -5.36 -5.91 24.63
CA LYS A 342 -5.42 -5.78 26.10
C LYS A 342 -6.46 -6.71 26.73
N VAL A 343 -7.62 -6.86 26.08
CA VAL A 343 -8.73 -7.72 26.49
C VAL A 343 -9.26 -8.41 25.24
N GLU A 344 -9.45 -9.73 25.30
CA GLU A 344 -9.67 -10.60 24.13
C GLU A 344 -10.89 -10.26 23.28
N ASP A 345 -11.90 -9.63 23.88
CA ASP A 345 -13.19 -9.28 23.27
C ASP A 345 -13.39 -7.76 23.14
N LYS A 346 -12.30 -6.99 23.22
CA LYS A 346 -12.35 -5.52 23.18
C LYS A 346 -11.33 -4.93 22.23
N TYR A 347 -11.77 -4.07 21.32
CA TYR A 347 -10.87 -3.14 20.65
C TYR A 347 -11.10 -1.71 21.13
N SER A 348 -10.06 -0.88 21.07
CA SER A 348 -10.12 0.52 21.49
C SER A 348 -9.29 1.38 20.55
N PHE A 349 -9.61 2.67 20.47
CA PHE A 349 -8.64 3.67 20.01
C PHE A 349 -8.30 4.62 21.17
N VAL A 350 -7.06 5.08 21.23
CA VAL A 350 -6.63 6.19 22.08
C VAL A 350 -6.02 7.24 21.15
N LEU A 351 -6.64 8.41 21.07
CA LEU A 351 -6.24 9.51 20.20
C LEU A 351 -5.59 10.60 21.06
N ASP A 352 -4.40 11.06 20.66
CA ASP A 352 -3.73 12.19 21.31
C ASP A 352 -4.36 13.53 20.90
N ASN A 353 -4.12 14.57 21.71
CA ASN A 353 -4.46 15.96 21.44
C ASN A 353 -3.40 16.89 22.05
N ASP A 354 -3.26 18.09 21.52
CA ASP A 354 -2.28 19.08 21.96
C ASP A 354 -2.64 19.79 23.30
N GLY A 355 -3.78 19.45 23.87
CA GLY A 355 -4.32 20.05 25.08
C GLY A 355 -5.48 21.03 24.83
N ASP A 356 -5.74 21.45 23.59
CA ASP A 356 -6.85 22.35 23.30
C ASP A 356 -8.19 21.68 23.64
N MET A 357 -8.94 22.29 24.56
CA MET A 357 -10.22 21.77 25.03
C MET A 357 -11.36 21.93 24.02
N THR A 358 -11.11 22.59 22.89
CA THR A 358 -12.08 22.85 21.82
C THR A 358 -11.97 21.89 20.65
N ASN A 359 -10.91 21.07 20.59
CA ASN A 359 -10.79 20.00 19.60
C ASN A 359 -11.75 18.86 19.99
N MET A 360 -12.82 18.71 19.22
CA MET A 360 -13.75 17.58 19.37
C MET A 360 -13.07 16.29 18.91
N LEU A 361 -13.37 15.17 19.57
CA LEU A 361 -13.15 13.86 18.95
C LEU A 361 -14.14 13.73 17.79
N ASP A 362 -13.64 13.33 16.63
CA ASP A 362 -14.42 13.12 15.41
C ASP A 362 -14.06 11.76 14.81
N TYR A 363 -15.05 10.89 14.64
CA TYR A 363 -14.84 9.58 14.03
C TYR A 363 -16.09 9.08 13.31
N TYR A 364 -15.87 8.14 12.39
CA TYR A 364 -16.88 7.59 11.51
C TYR A 364 -17.00 6.08 11.71
N VAL A 365 -18.23 5.57 11.60
CA VAL A 365 -18.51 4.15 11.37
C VAL A 365 -19.14 4.05 10.00
N ILE A 366 -18.48 3.33 9.11
CA ILE A 366 -18.72 3.34 7.67
C ILE A 366 -19.27 1.97 7.27
N SER A 367 -20.50 1.92 6.78
CA SER A 367 -21.06 0.75 6.09
C SER A 367 -21.01 0.99 4.58
N GLY A 368 -21.47 0.01 3.81
CA GLY A 368 -21.63 0.11 2.36
C GLY A 368 -22.31 -1.13 1.81
N LYS A 369 -22.41 -1.19 0.48
CA LYS A 369 -22.96 -2.33 -0.27
C LYS A 369 -22.10 -3.59 -0.08
N ASP A 370 -20.78 -3.40 -0.03
CA ASP A 370 -19.75 -4.42 0.21
C ASP A 370 -18.49 -3.77 0.83
N GLN A 371 -17.40 -4.53 1.01
CA GLN A 371 -16.18 -4.01 1.64
C GLN A 371 -15.46 -2.94 0.78
N ASN A 372 -15.54 -3.03 -0.55
CA ASN A 372 -14.93 -2.05 -1.44
C ASN A 372 -15.71 -0.74 -1.40
N ASP A 373 -17.04 -0.81 -1.29
CA ASP A 373 -17.90 0.36 -1.09
C ASP A 373 -17.64 1.06 0.25
N ILE A 374 -17.25 0.33 1.29
CA ILE A 374 -16.77 0.93 2.56
C ILE A 374 -15.50 1.77 2.31
N VAL A 375 -14.56 1.26 1.51
CA VAL A 375 -13.36 2.04 1.12
C VAL A 375 -13.75 3.23 0.24
N ASN A 376 -14.72 3.06 -0.67
CA ASN A 376 -15.28 4.15 -1.46
C ASN A 376 -15.81 5.29 -0.56
N ASN A 377 -16.66 4.95 0.41
CA ASN A 377 -17.25 5.91 1.35
C ASN A 377 -16.16 6.57 2.23
N TYR A 378 -15.11 5.83 2.62
CA TYR A 378 -13.93 6.42 3.25
C TYR A 378 -13.21 7.44 2.36
N THR A 379 -13.08 7.17 1.06
CA THR A 379 -12.49 8.12 0.10
C THR A 379 -13.41 9.28 -0.27
N ASP A 380 -14.72 9.21 -0.02
CA ASP A 380 -15.60 10.39 -0.07
C ASP A 380 -15.27 11.39 1.05
N ILE A 381 -14.87 10.88 2.22
CA ILE A 381 -14.43 11.70 3.36
C ILE A 381 -13.02 12.27 3.13
N THR A 382 -12.09 11.44 2.66
CA THR A 382 -10.64 11.78 2.67
C THR A 382 -10.06 12.17 1.30
N GLY A 383 -10.84 11.99 0.23
CA GLY A 383 -10.49 12.31 -1.15
C GLY A 383 -10.24 11.07 -2.01
N LYS A 384 -10.67 11.11 -3.28
CA LYS A 384 -10.47 10.02 -4.24
C LYS A 384 -9.03 9.96 -4.73
N THR A 385 -8.61 8.76 -5.15
CA THR A 385 -7.38 8.58 -5.91
C THR A 385 -7.46 9.38 -7.21
N THR A 386 -6.44 10.17 -7.53
CA THR A 386 -6.37 10.88 -8.81
C THR A 386 -5.89 9.92 -9.89
N LEU A 387 -6.70 9.66 -10.92
CA LEU A 387 -6.26 8.89 -12.09
C LEU A 387 -4.94 9.43 -12.66
N LEU A 388 -3.96 8.54 -12.77
CA LEU A 388 -2.67 8.81 -13.39
C LEU A 388 -2.70 8.42 -14.86
N PRO A 389 -1.81 8.97 -15.70
CA PRO A 389 -1.72 8.57 -17.09
C PRO A 389 -1.29 7.10 -17.25
N LYS A 390 -1.65 6.49 -18.38
CA LYS A 390 -1.40 5.07 -18.67
C LYS A 390 0.07 4.68 -18.56
N TRP A 391 1.01 5.59 -18.83
CA TRP A 391 2.44 5.32 -18.76
C TRP A 391 2.91 4.94 -17.35
N ALA A 392 2.21 5.42 -16.31
CA ALA A 392 2.49 5.08 -14.92
C ALA A 392 2.30 3.58 -14.63
N PHE A 393 1.53 2.87 -15.47
CA PHE A 393 1.18 1.47 -15.27
C PHE A 393 2.02 0.51 -16.11
N GLY A 394 3.03 0.97 -16.85
CA GLY A 394 4.06 0.08 -17.42
C GLY A 394 5.16 -0.23 -16.39
N LEU A 395 6.32 -0.65 -16.88
CA LEU A 395 7.52 -0.87 -16.04
C LEU A 395 8.26 0.44 -15.79
N TRP A 396 8.67 0.65 -14.54
CA TRP A 396 9.58 1.72 -14.13
C TRP A 396 11.00 1.21 -13.91
N MET A 397 11.96 1.92 -14.49
CA MET A 397 13.39 1.65 -14.38
C MET A 397 14.05 2.63 -13.41
N SER A 398 14.76 2.11 -12.41
CA SER A 398 15.50 2.94 -11.45
C SER A 398 16.77 2.26 -10.95
N ALA A 399 17.81 3.07 -10.68
CA ALA A 399 19.00 2.67 -9.94
C ALA A 399 19.73 3.91 -9.40
N ASN A 400 20.09 3.92 -8.11
CA ASN A 400 20.81 5.06 -7.50
C ASN A 400 22.19 5.29 -8.13
N GLU A 401 22.81 4.26 -8.71
CA GLU A 401 24.12 4.35 -9.39
C GLU A 401 24.09 5.14 -10.72
N TRP A 402 22.92 5.45 -11.28
CA TRP A 402 22.80 6.23 -12.52
C TRP A 402 23.02 7.72 -12.25
N ASP A 403 24.27 8.17 -12.38
CA ASP A 403 24.70 9.50 -11.94
C ASP A 403 25.18 10.43 -13.07
N ARG A 404 25.08 9.98 -14.33
CA ARG A 404 25.52 10.73 -15.53
C ARG A 404 24.82 10.29 -16.81
N GLU A 405 24.96 11.10 -17.86
CA GLU A 405 24.35 10.86 -19.17
C GLU A 405 24.74 9.52 -19.81
N SER A 406 25.97 9.05 -19.60
CA SER A 406 26.41 7.76 -20.16
C SER A 406 25.67 6.57 -19.54
N ASP A 407 25.21 6.70 -18.30
CA ASP A 407 24.53 5.63 -17.58
C ASP A 407 23.09 5.56 -18.05
N VAL A 408 22.43 6.73 -18.21
CA VAL A 408 21.11 6.83 -18.86
C VAL A 408 21.17 6.22 -20.27
N SER A 409 22.14 6.65 -21.09
CA SER A 409 22.29 6.13 -22.46
C SER A 409 22.52 4.61 -22.48
N SER A 410 23.27 4.09 -21.51
CA SER A 410 23.53 2.65 -21.37
C SER A 410 22.29 1.90 -20.90
N ALA A 411 21.54 2.42 -19.92
CA ALA A 411 20.29 1.84 -19.43
C ALA A 411 19.25 1.73 -20.55
N LEU A 412 19.04 2.81 -21.34
CA LEU A 412 18.15 2.81 -22.49
C LEU A 412 18.62 1.83 -23.58
N SER A 413 19.93 1.79 -23.86
CA SER A 413 20.49 0.86 -24.84
C SER A 413 20.39 -0.60 -24.40
N ASN A 414 20.58 -0.87 -23.10
CA ASN A 414 20.44 -2.19 -22.51
C ASN A 414 18.98 -2.65 -22.53
N ALA A 415 18.03 -1.78 -22.16
CA ALA A 415 16.61 -2.08 -22.26
C ALA A 415 16.24 -2.44 -23.71
N LYS A 416 16.66 -1.62 -24.68
CA LYS A 416 16.44 -1.89 -26.10
C LYS A 416 17.10 -3.18 -26.59
N ALA A 417 18.33 -3.47 -26.17
CA ALA A 417 19.06 -4.66 -26.60
C ALA A 417 18.50 -5.97 -26.01
N ASN A 418 17.76 -5.86 -24.90
CA ASN A 418 17.12 -6.98 -24.21
C ASN A 418 15.60 -6.98 -24.39
N ASP A 419 15.07 -6.18 -25.33
CA ASP A 419 13.65 -6.05 -25.65
C ASP A 419 12.76 -5.74 -24.43
N ILE A 420 13.17 -4.78 -23.59
CA ILE A 420 12.45 -4.36 -22.38
C ILE A 420 11.70 -3.03 -22.64
N PRO A 421 10.41 -3.06 -23.04
CA PRO A 421 9.62 -1.86 -23.35
C PRO A 421 9.09 -1.19 -22.07
N ALA A 422 9.97 -0.63 -21.24
CA ALA A 422 9.58 0.15 -20.06
C ALA A 422 8.92 1.50 -20.43
N THR A 423 8.27 2.14 -19.47
CA THR A 423 7.52 3.41 -19.66
C THR A 423 7.87 4.50 -18.64
N GLY A 424 8.47 4.14 -17.50
CA GLY A 424 8.94 5.08 -16.48
C GLY A 424 10.45 4.98 -16.28
N PHE A 425 11.10 6.11 -16.00
CA PHE A 425 12.52 6.20 -15.71
C PHE A 425 12.76 7.13 -14.53
N VAL A 426 13.57 6.71 -13.55
CA VAL A 426 13.86 7.50 -12.35
C VAL A 426 15.34 7.87 -12.34
N LEU A 427 15.64 9.13 -12.05
CA LEU A 427 16.99 9.56 -11.68
C LEU A 427 17.02 10.07 -10.24
N GLU A 428 17.91 9.49 -9.44
CA GLU A 428 18.14 9.91 -8.05
C GLU A 428 19.40 10.75 -7.91
N GLN A 429 20.55 10.23 -8.34
CA GLN A 429 21.87 10.87 -8.19
C GLN A 429 22.13 11.92 -9.30
N TRP A 430 21.13 12.75 -9.59
CA TRP A 430 21.14 13.69 -10.71
C TRP A 430 21.67 15.07 -10.34
N SER A 431 21.58 15.44 -9.06
CA SER A 431 21.69 16.81 -8.60
C SER A 431 23.10 17.19 -8.17
N ASP A 432 23.28 18.44 -7.75
CA ASP A 432 24.50 18.91 -7.08
C ASP A 432 24.67 18.39 -5.63
N GLU A 433 23.69 17.65 -5.11
CA GLU A 433 23.64 17.07 -3.76
C GLU A 433 23.70 18.10 -2.62
N GLU A 434 23.35 19.35 -2.94
CA GLU A 434 23.29 20.48 -2.00
C GLU A 434 21.97 21.23 -2.08
N THR A 435 21.57 21.63 -3.30
CA THR A 435 20.33 22.39 -3.55
C THR A 435 19.18 21.48 -4.00
N TYR A 436 19.49 20.35 -4.62
CA TYR A 436 18.52 19.39 -5.18
C TYR A 436 17.56 19.97 -6.23
N TYR A 437 17.85 21.14 -6.80
CA TYR A 437 17.15 21.64 -7.99
C TYR A 437 18.11 21.99 -9.14
N ILE A 438 19.42 21.84 -8.92
CA ILE A 438 20.47 22.10 -9.90
C ILE A 438 21.16 20.79 -10.27
N TRP A 439 21.38 20.59 -11.57
CA TRP A 439 22.07 19.41 -12.10
C TRP A 439 23.53 19.34 -11.63
N ASN A 440 24.02 18.12 -11.37
CA ASN A 440 25.41 17.89 -10.96
C ASN A 440 26.40 18.54 -11.95
N ASN A 441 27.47 19.15 -11.44
CA ASN A 441 28.52 19.83 -12.20
C ASN A 441 28.09 21.05 -13.04
N ALA A 442 26.81 21.45 -13.02
CA ALA A 442 26.39 22.71 -13.61
C ALA A 442 27.13 23.88 -12.92
N THR A 443 27.48 24.90 -13.70
CA THR A 443 28.08 26.13 -13.19
C THR A 443 27.23 27.32 -13.59
N TYR A 444 27.09 28.28 -12.69
CA TYR A 444 26.16 29.40 -12.82
C TYR A 444 26.67 30.59 -12.00
N THR A 445 26.03 31.74 -12.17
CA THR A 445 26.19 32.85 -11.22
C THR A 445 25.17 32.66 -10.12
N ALA A 446 25.62 32.48 -8.87
CA ALA A 446 24.72 32.30 -7.73
C ALA A 446 23.72 33.47 -7.63
N LYS A 447 22.46 33.14 -7.33
CA LYS A 447 21.37 34.09 -7.12
C LYS A 447 21.12 34.30 -5.64
N LYS A 448 20.69 35.50 -5.29
CA LYS A 448 20.35 35.93 -3.93
C LYS A 448 18.84 36.08 -3.82
N ASN A 449 18.34 36.22 -2.59
CA ASN A 449 16.93 36.48 -2.30
C ASN A 449 15.97 35.42 -2.89
N GLY A 450 16.42 34.16 -2.96
CA GLY A 450 15.60 33.04 -3.45
C GLY A 450 15.13 33.17 -4.90
N GLU A 451 15.79 33.96 -5.75
CA GLU A 451 15.43 34.10 -7.16
C GLU A 451 15.63 32.76 -7.91
N ALA A 452 14.59 32.31 -8.62
CA ALA A 452 14.62 31.09 -9.42
C ALA A 452 15.57 31.20 -10.63
N PHE A 453 16.07 30.05 -11.09
CA PHE A 453 16.88 29.92 -12.30
C PHE A 453 16.03 29.55 -13.52
N SER A 454 16.53 29.90 -14.70
CA SER A 454 16.09 29.33 -15.98
C SER A 454 17.20 28.44 -16.56
N TYR A 455 16.88 27.57 -17.52
CA TYR A 455 17.85 26.66 -18.15
C TYR A 455 19.09 27.39 -18.69
N ASP A 456 18.88 28.57 -19.31
CA ASP A 456 19.93 29.39 -19.91
C ASP A 456 20.89 30.05 -18.89
N ASP A 457 20.57 30.05 -17.60
CA ASP A 457 21.48 30.55 -16.55
C ASP A 457 22.66 29.60 -16.29
N PHE A 458 22.54 28.35 -16.73
CA PHE A 458 23.52 27.30 -16.47
C PHE A 458 24.48 27.12 -17.65
N THR A 459 25.74 26.83 -17.31
CA THR A 459 26.66 26.10 -18.18
C THR A 459 26.76 24.69 -17.64
N PHE A 460 26.24 23.72 -18.39
CA PHE A 460 26.26 22.29 -18.06
C PHE A 460 27.62 21.68 -18.40
N ASN A 461 28.16 20.85 -17.50
CA ASN A 461 29.51 20.28 -17.62
C ASN A 461 29.54 18.85 -17.06
N GLY A 462 30.64 18.13 -17.30
CA GLY A 462 30.95 16.91 -16.54
C GLY A 462 29.95 15.78 -16.78
N LYS A 463 29.27 15.35 -15.72
CA LYS A 463 28.29 14.23 -15.73
C LYS A 463 27.04 14.53 -16.57
N TRP A 464 26.63 15.80 -16.64
CA TRP A 464 25.44 16.25 -17.35
C TRP A 464 25.81 17.46 -18.22
N THR A 465 25.98 17.23 -19.52
CA THR A 465 26.38 18.27 -20.48
C THR A 465 25.20 18.87 -21.24
N ASP A 466 24.07 18.17 -21.33
CA ASP A 466 22.82 18.62 -21.92
C ASP A 466 21.62 17.83 -21.32
N PRO A 467 21.16 18.19 -20.11
CA PRO A 467 20.05 17.50 -19.47
C PRO A 467 18.78 17.45 -20.31
N LYS A 468 18.51 18.50 -21.10
CA LYS A 468 17.34 18.53 -22.00
C LYS A 468 17.45 17.46 -23.08
N ALA A 469 18.58 17.37 -23.77
CA ALA A 469 18.77 16.33 -24.79
C ALA A 469 18.78 14.92 -24.19
N MET A 470 19.23 14.76 -22.93
CA MET A 470 19.12 13.50 -22.20
C MET A 470 17.65 13.11 -21.97
N VAL A 471 16.81 14.04 -21.50
CA VAL A 471 15.37 13.80 -21.33
C VAL A 471 14.68 13.50 -22.67
N ASP A 472 14.99 14.26 -23.72
CA ASP A 472 14.49 13.98 -25.08
C ASP A 472 14.81 12.53 -25.51
N SER A 473 15.99 12.00 -25.14
CA SER A 473 16.38 10.62 -25.47
C SER A 473 15.61 9.55 -24.69
N VAL A 474 15.15 9.88 -23.47
CA VAL A 474 14.26 9.01 -22.67
C VAL A 474 12.86 9.00 -23.29
N HIS A 475 12.34 10.16 -23.70
CA HIS A 475 11.07 10.27 -24.43
C HIS A 475 11.10 9.54 -25.77
N ASP A 476 12.20 9.62 -26.52
CA ASP A 476 12.41 8.88 -27.78
C ASP A 476 12.33 7.34 -27.59
N ALA A 477 12.59 6.84 -26.38
CA ALA A 477 12.45 5.43 -26.01
C ALA A 477 11.03 5.04 -25.57
N GLY A 478 10.09 5.98 -25.57
CA GLY A 478 8.72 5.78 -25.08
C GLY A 478 8.63 5.76 -23.55
N MET A 479 9.62 6.30 -22.85
CA MET A 479 9.66 6.39 -21.39
C MET A 479 9.44 7.84 -20.93
N ASN A 480 9.04 8.01 -19.67
CA ASN A 480 8.81 9.31 -19.03
C ASN A 480 9.67 9.37 -17.76
N ILE A 481 10.25 10.54 -17.47
CA ILE A 481 11.30 10.68 -16.47
C ILE A 481 10.84 11.46 -15.22
N VAL A 482 11.14 10.93 -14.04
CA VAL A 482 10.96 11.64 -12.77
C VAL A 482 12.30 11.84 -12.05
N LEU A 483 12.41 12.95 -11.32
CA LEU A 483 13.61 13.30 -10.56
C LEU A 483 13.37 13.18 -9.06
N TRP A 484 14.31 12.59 -8.33
CA TRP A 484 14.27 12.49 -6.87
C TRP A 484 14.31 13.85 -6.18
N GLN A 485 13.54 14.00 -5.11
CA GLN A 485 13.40 15.21 -4.28
C GLN A 485 13.23 14.85 -2.81
N VAL A 486 13.48 15.85 -1.94
CA VAL A 486 13.19 15.84 -0.50
C VAL A 486 12.52 17.15 -0.05
N PRO A 487 11.79 17.15 1.07
CA PRO A 487 11.11 18.34 1.61
C PRO A 487 12.01 19.29 2.43
N VAL A 488 13.32 19.04 2.45
CA VAL A 488 14.28 19.69 3.33
C VAL A 488 15.36 20.44 2.56
N LEU A 489 15.69 21.66 3.01
CA LEU A 489 16.91 22.34 2.60
C LEU A 489 18.06 21.77 3.43
N LYS A 490 18.96 21.02 2.77
CA LYS A 490 20.12 20.40 3.42
C LYS A 490 21.01 21.48 4.04
N ASP A 491 21.47 21.25 5.27
CA ASP A 491 22.54 22.01 5.89
C ASP A 491 23.45 21.06 6.66
N ASP A 492 24.60 20.76 6.06
CA ASP A 492 25.65 19.91 6.64
C ASP A 492 26.80 20.71 7.27
N GLY A 493 26.64 22.03 7.41
CA GLY A 493 27.64 22.95 7.95
C GLY A 493 28.81 23.26 7.02
N THR A 494 28.80 22.78 5.77
CA THR A 494 29.80 23.16 4.75
C THR A 494 29.49 24.55 4.17
N VAL A 495 30.33 25.08 3.27
CA VAL A 495 30.02 26.33 2.56
C VAL A 495 29.65 25.98 1.13
N TYR A 496 28.43 26.32 0.73
CA TYR A 496 27.95 26.14 -0.64
C TYR A 496 27.08 27.32 -1.04
N GLU A 497 27.63 28.20 -1.88
CA GLU A 497 27.14 29.58 -2.06
C GLU A 497 25.65 29.68 -2.34
N GLN A 498 25.09 28.86 -3.25
CA GLN A 498 23.67 28.95 -3.59
C GLN A 498 22.77 28.48 -2.44
N ARG A 499 23.11 27.35 -1.83
CA ARG A 499 22.36 26.78 -0.71
C ARG A 499 22.38 27.72 0.49
N ASP A 500 23.54 28.32 0.81
CA ASP A 500 23.67 29.32 1.88
C ASP A 500 22.81 30.57 1.59
N ASN A 501 22.70 30.98 0.32
CA ASN A 501 21.84 32.09 -0.09
C ASN A 501 20.35 31.76 0.07
N ASP A 502 19.97 30.54 -0.31
CA ASP A 502 18.59 30.06 -0.22
C ASP A 502 18.18 29.87 1.25
N GLU A 503 19.08 29.36 2.09
CA GLU A 503 18.89 29.26 3.55
C GLU A 503 18.67 30.65 4.18
N GLU A 504 19.55 31.61 3.89
CA GLU A 504 19.41 33.00 4.37
C GLU A 504 18.03 33.58 3.99
N TYR A 505 17.60 33.34 2.75
CA TYR A 505 16.32 33.83 2.25
C TYR A 505 15.13 33.12 2.93
N MET A 506 15.13 31.79 2.95
CA MET A 506 14.09 30.96 3.55
C MET A 506 13.81 31.36 5.01
N ILE A 507 14.86 31.54 5.81
CA ILE A 507 14.76 31.98 7.19
C ILE A 507 14.22 33.41 7.26
N SER A 508 14.71 34.32 6.41
CA SER A 508 14.28 35.73 6.43
C SER A 508 12.80 35.94 6.07
N GLN A 509 12.23 35.03 5.26
CA GLN A 509 10.83 35.07 4.85
C GLN A 509 9.89 34.31 5.80
N GLY A 510 10.43 33.50 6.73
CA GLY A 510 9.61 32.61 7.55
C GLY A 510 8.98 31.49 6.73
N TYR A 511 9.76 30.92 5.79
CA TYR A 511 9.34 29.79 4.96
C TYR A 511 9.63 28.42 5.59
N SER A 512 10.41 28.39 6.67
CA SER A 512 10.54 27.22 7.52
C SER A 512 9.41 27.15 8.53
N ALA A 513 9.15 25.96 9.07
CA ALA A 513 8.51 25.85 10.38
C ALA A 513 9.40 26.53 11.46
N ASP A 514 8.81 26.87 12.60
CA ASP A 514 9.48 27.47 13.76
C ASP A 514 9.76 26.39 14.82
N ASP A 515 10.88 26.47 15.53
CA ASP A 515 11.23 25.54 16.63
C ASP A 515 10.48 25.81 17.94
N GLY A 516 9.62 26.83 17.98
CA GLY A 516 8.89 27.30 19.15
C GLY A 516 9.54 28.50 19.85
N THR A 517 10.74 28.91 19.42
CA THR A 517 11.52 30.01 20.02
C THR A 517 11.75 31.20 19.09
N GLY A 518 11.25 31.14 17.85
CA GLY A 518 11.51 32.14 16.81
C GLY A 518 12.66 31.77 15.88
N ALA A 519 13.20 30.55 15.97
CA ALA A 519 14.26 30.04 15.12
C ALA A 519 13.72 28.99 14.14
N PRO A 520 14.36 28.80 12.97
CA PRO A 520 13.91 27.80 12.01
C PRO A 520 13.99 26.40 12.62
N TYR A 521 12.91 25.63 12.50
CA TYR A 521 12.93 24.21 12.81
C TYR A 521 13.96 23.49 11.96
N ARG A 522 14.73 22.62 12.60
CA ARG A 522 15.73 21.75 11.97
C ARG A 522 15.47 20.32 12.37
N VAL A 523 15.61 19.42 11.39
CA VAL A 523 15.53 17.97 11.63
C VAL A 523 16.53 17.57 12.72
N PRO A 524 16.17 16.75 13.72
CA PRO A 524 17.08 16.36 14.79
C PRO A 524 18.38 15.78 14.23
N ALA A 525 19.51 16.19 14.83
CA ALA A 525 20.84 15.98 14.24
C ALA A 525 21.23 14.51 14.02
N SER A 526 20.56 13.55 14.68
CA SER A 526 20.81 12.11 14.52
C SER A 526 20.07 11.47 13.35
N GLN A 527 19.11 12.18 12.76
CA GLN A 527 18.22 11.64 11.73
C GLN A 527 18.77 11.87 10.32
N TRP A 528 18.13 11.25 9.32
CA TRP A 528 18.42 11.52 7.92
C TRP A 528 18.15 13.00 7.59
N PHE A 529 19.08 13.65 6.88
CA PHE A 529 19.11 15.11 6.71
C PHE A 529 19.11 15.93 8.01
N GLY A 530 19.60 15.36 9.13
CA GLY A 530 19.76 16.07 10.39
C GLY A 530 20.46 17.41 10.24
N ASN A 531 19.97 18.42 10.97
CA ASN A 531 20.29 19.85 10.86
C ASN A 531 19.69 20.58 9.64
N GLY A 532 19.18 19.88 8.63
CA GLY A 532 18.45 20.49 7.51
C GLY A 532 17.16 21.20 7.95
N ILE A 533 16.76 22.24 7.22
CA ILE A 533 15.58 23.06 7.50
C ILE A 533 14.41 22.58 6.64
N LEU A 534 13.30 22.20 7.28
CA LEU A 534 12.09 21.81 6.54
C LEU A 534 11.41 23.03 5.90
N LEU A 535 10.96 22.85 4.66
CA LEU A 535 10.01 23.77 4.03
C LEU A 535 8.65 23.59 4.69
N ASP A 536 8.01 24.69 5.11
CA ASP A 536 6.65 24.65 5.63
C ASP A 536 5.62 24.57 4.49
N PHE A 537 5.14 23.35 4.18
CA PHE A 537 4.17 23.12 3.12
C PHE A 537 2.75 23.61 3.44
N THR A 538 2.49 24.03 4.68
CA THR A 538 1.25 24.74 5.04
C THR A 538 1.28 26.20 4.58
N ASN A 539 2.49 26.74 4.37
CA ASN A 539 2.71 28.11 3.93
C ASN A 539 2.72 28.17 2.39
N LYS A 540 1.62 28.63 1.80
CA LYS A 540 1.50 28.73 0.35
C LYS A 540 2.61 29.56 -0.31
N ASP A 541 3.05 30.67 0.30
CA ASP A 541 4.11 31.49 -0.28
C ASP A 541 5.46 30.76 -0.25
N ALA A 542 5.70 29.93 0.77
CA ALA A 542 6.87 29.08 0.87
C ALA A 542 6.86 27.98 -0.20
N VAL A 543 5.70 27.33 -0.42
CA VAL A 543 5.50 26.33 -1.47
C VAL A 543 5.68 26.94 -2.87
N ASP A 544 5.07 28.08 -3.14
CA ASP A 544 5.18 28.78 -4.43
C ASP A 544 6.65 29.17 -4.69
N TRP A 545 7.40 29.62 -3.68
CA TRP A 545 8.84 29.86 -3.80
C TRP A 545 9.62 28.58 -4.08
N TRP A 546 9.45 27.54 -3.27
CA TRP A 546 10.18 26.29 -3.37
C TRP A 546 9.98 25.62 -4.73
N THR A 547 8.73 25.57 -5.21
CA THR A 547 8.38 25.00 -6.51
C THR A 547 8.86 25.87 -7.68
N SER A 548 8.88 27.21 -7.54
CA SER A 548 9.46 28.08 -8.57
C SER A 548 10.93 27.78 -8.89
N GLN A 549 11.71 27.29 -7.91
CA GLN A 549 13.10 26.89 -8.14
C GLN A 549 13.22 25.63 -9.01
N ARG A 550 12.17 24.81 -9.09
CA ARG A 550 12.08 23.60 -9.91
C ARG A 550 11.34 23.81 -11.23
N GLU A 551 10.73 24.98 -11.46
CA GLU A 551 9.90 25.26 -12.63
C GLU A 551 10.62 25.00 -13.96
N TYR A 552 11.91 25.34 -14.06
CA TYR A 552 12.69 25.12 -15.28
C TYR A 552 12.86 23.64 -15.64
N LEU A 553 12.80 22.74 -14.64
CA LEU A 553 12.89 21.29 -14.87
C LEU A 553 11.67 20.78 -15.66
N LEU A 554 10.48 21.33 -15.38
CA LEU A 554 9.25 20.96 -16.09
C LEU A 554 9.08 21.75 -17.39
N THR A 555 9.32 23.06 -17.36
CA THR A 555 9.02 23.96 -18.48
C THR A 555 10.08 23.93 -19.59
N GLU A 556 11.35 23.71 -19.25
CA GLU A 556 12.47 23.84 -20.20
C GLU A 556 13.22 22.51 -20.41
N VAL A 557 13.53 21.78 -19.35
CA VAL A 557 14.16 20.44 -19.42
C VAL A 557 13.14 19.40 -19.87
N GLY A 558 11.89 19.49 -19.39
CA GLY A 558 10.76 18.68 -19.86
C GLY A 558 10.57 17.37 -19.09
N ILE A 559 10.82 17.34 -17.78
CA ILE A 559 10.57 16.13 -16.96
C ILE A 559 9.07 15.84 -16.79
N ASP A 560 8.76 14.63 -16.32
CA ASP A 560 7.39 14.08 -16.18
C ASP A 560 6.99 13.86 -14.72
N GLY A 561 7.62 14.58 -13.79
CA GLY A 561 7.27 14.58 -12.37
C GLY A 561 8.44 14.32 -11.45
N PHE A 562 8.15 13.87 -10.22
CA PHE A 562 9.13 13.79 -9.15
C PHE A 562 8.98 12.51 -8.32
N LYS A 563 10.10 11.90 -7.93
CA LYS A 563 10.15 10.93 -6.84
C LYS A 563 10.30 11.72 -5.53
N THR A 564 9.21 12.02 -4.86
CA THR A 564 9.16 12.84 -3.64
C THR A 564 9.37 11.96 -2.40
N ASP A 565 10.64 11.81 -2.02
CA ASP A 565 11.10 10.94 -0.94
C ASP A 565 11.10 11.66 0.43
N GLY A 566 11.13 10.91 1.51
CA GLY A 566 11.07 11.43 2.87
C GLY A 566 9.70 11.96 3.28
N GLY A 567 9.70 12.93 4.20
CA GLY A 567 8.50 13.51 4.80
C GLY A 567 8.27 13.10 6.25
N GLU A 568 8.90 12.02 6.74
CA GLU A 568 8.79 11.57 8.14
C GLU A 568 9.66 12.40 9.10
N MET A 569 9.71 13.72 8.88
CA MET A 569 10.80 14.59 9.34
C MET A 569 10.41 15.60 10.44
N VAL A 570 9.17 15.56 10.91
CA VAL A 570 8.66 16.49 11.93
C VAL A 570 8.78 15.86 13.33
N TRP A 571 9.57 16.49 14.18
CA TRP A 571 9.75 16.16 15.60
C TRP A 571 9.56 17.40 16.46
N GLY A 572 9.45 17.22 17.77
CA GLY A 572 9.32 18.27 18.77
C GLY A 572 7.91 18.85 18.88
N ARG A 573 7.36 18.88 20.10
CA ARG A 573 5.99 19.38 20.34
C ARG A 573 5.80 20.85 20.02
N ASP A 574 6.83 21.66 20.22
CA ASP A 574 6.75 23.11 20.02
C ASP A 574 7.08 23.54 18.59
N THR A 575 7.46 22.61 17.72
CA THR A 575 7.59 22.86 16.29
C THR A 575 6.26 23.39 15.76
N THR A 576 6.25 24.60 15.22
CA THR A 576 5.03 25.34 14.87
C THR A 576 5.02 25.69 13.38
N PHE A 577 3.90 25.44 12.72
CA PHE A 577 3.70 25.66 11.28
C PHE A 577 2.82 26.91 11.04
N SER A 578 2.79 27.40 9.80
CA SER A 578 2.10 28.65 9.45
C SER A 578 0.58 28.59 9.58
N ASN A 579 -0.02 27.39 9.51
CA ASN A 579 -1.44 27.15 9.79
C ASN A 579 -1.79 27.30 11.29
N GLY A 580 -0.79 27.41 12.16
CA GLY A 580 -0.93 27.53 13.62
C GLY A 580 -0.89 26.19 14.35
N GLU A 581 -0.85 25.07 13.63
CA GLU A 581 -0.71 23.73 14.19
C GLU A 581 0.74 23.45 14.59
N LYS A 582 0.92 22.40 15.39
CA LYS A 582 2.19 22.04 16.00
C LYS A 582 2.63 20.63 15.67
N GLY A 583 3.86 20.28 16.04
CA GLY A 583 4.51 19.02 15.68
C GLY A 583 3.73 17.75 15.99
N GLN A 584 2.91 17.73 17.05
CA GLN A 584 2.08 16.56 17.40
C GLN A 584 0.99 16.27 16.34
N GLU A 585 0.36 17.30 15.79
CA GLU A 585 -0.69 17.18 14.77
C GLU A 585 -0.07 17.06 13.38
N MET A 586 0.95 17.91 13.12
CA MET A 586 1.53 18.05 11.79
C MET A 586 2.46 16.89 11.40
N ARG A 587 2.91 16.04 12.31
CA ARG A 587 3.87 14.97 11.94
C ARG A 587 3.31 14.01 10.90
N ASN A 588 2.10 13.49 11.11
CA ASN A 588 1.49 12.55 10.16
C ASN A 588 1.02 13.28 8.89
N ARG A 589 0.56 14.53 9.01
CA ARG A 589 0.04 15.34 7.91
C ARG A 589 1.11 15.84 6.95
N TYR A 590 2.25 16.30 7.48
CA TYR A 590 3.34 16.93 6.74
C TYR A 590 3.77 16.17 5.46
N PRO A 591 4.02 14.85 5.47
CA PRO A 591 4.39 14.13 4.24
C PRO A 591 3.32 14.24 3.15
N THR A 592 2.03 14.21 3.50
CA THR A 592 0.94 14.36 2.52
C THR A 592 0.84 15.78 1.98
N ASP A 593 1.08 16.82 2.79
CA ASP A 593 1.14 18.20 2.32
C ASP A 593 2.31 18.44 1.36
N TYR A 594 3.47 17.86 1.67
CA TYR A 594 4.64 17.86 0.80
C TYR A 594 4.36 17.21 -0.56
N VAL A 595 3.89 15.95 -0.54
CA VAL A 595 3.67 15.17 -1.75
C VAL A 595 2.58 15.79 -2.62
N SER A 596 1.46 16.23 -2.03
CA SER A 596 0.37 16.85 -2.77
C SER A 596 0.77 18.18 -3.39
N SER A 597 1.54 19.01 -2.69
CA SER A 597 2.06 20.27 -3.23
C SER A 597 2.91 20.06 -4.48
N TYR A 598 3.80 19.06 -4.47
CA TYR A 598 4.63 18.72 -5.63
C TYR A 598 3.84 18.09 -6.78
N PHE A 599 2.89 17.22 -6.46
CA PHE A 599 2.02 16.59 -7.45
C PHE A 599 1.20 17.65 -8.20
N ASP A 600 0.53 18.54 -7.46
CA ASP A 600 -0.31 19.60 -8.02
C ASP A 600 0.53 20.61 -8.82
N PHE A 601 1.71 20.97 -8.30
CA PHE A 601 2.66 21.82 -9.02
C PHE A 601 3.09 21.21 -10.35
N ALA A 602 3.56 19.96 -10.35
CA ALA A 602 4.02 19.29 -11.56
C ALA A 602 2.89 19.18 -12.59
N LYS A 603 1.70 18.77 -12.13
CA LYS A 603 0.51 18.59 -12.98
C LYS A 603 -0.04 19.92 -13.53
N SER A 604 0.20 21.03 -12.85
CA SER A 604 -0.17 22.37 -13.33
C SER A 604 0.61 22.81 -14.57
N ILE A 605 1.81 22.24 -14.79
CA ILE A 605 2.70 22.53 -15.92
C ILE A 605 2.65 21.41 -16.96
N ASN A 606 2.80 20.16 -16.52
CA ASN A 606 2.72 18.96 -17.34
C ASN A 606 1.55 18.09 -16.83
N PRO A 607 0.38 18.09 -17.51
CA PRO A 607 -0.78 17.30 -17.08
C PRO A 607 -0.53 15.78 -16.98
N GLU A 608 0.50 15.27 -17.65
CA GLU A 608 0.92 13.87 -17.63
C GLU A 608 1.92 13.55 -16.49
N ALA A 609 2.24 14.52 -15.65
CA ALA A 609 3.21 14.34 -14.58
C ALA A 609 2.70 13.38 -13.48
N VAL A 610 3.64 12.62 -12.92
CA VAL A 610 3.38 11.64 -11.85
C VAL A 610 4.34 11.88 -10.68
N SER A 611 3.79 11.84 -9.45
CA SER A 611 4.59 11.75 -8.23
C SER A 611 4.79 10.29 -7.82
N PHE A 612 5.94 9.99 -7.24
CA PHE A 612 6.30 8.66 -6.72
C PHE A 612 6.87 8.84 -5.30
N SER A 613 6.14 8.41 -4.27
CA SER A 613 6.34 8.80 -2.86
C SER A 613 6.30 7.59 -1.92
N ARG A 614 6.69 7.73 -0.66
CA ARG A 614 6.57 6.63 0.33
C ARG A 614 5.72 6.96 1.54
N SER A 615 5.64 8.24 1.92
CA SER A 615 5.06 8.65 3.21
C SER A 615 3.74 9.37 3.05
N GLY A 616 2.86 9.18 4.03
CA GLY A 616 1.60 9.92 4.10
C GLY A 616 0.66 9.43 5.20
N THR A 617 -0.47 10.13 5.32
CA THR A 617 -1.62 9.76 6.15
C THR A 617 -2.90 9.80 5.31
N SER A 618 -4.08 9.87 5.94
CA SER A 618 -5.37 10.02 5.26
C SER A 618 -5.34 11.11 4.18
N GLY A 619 -5.75 10.76 2.96
CA GLY A 619 -5.71 11.63 1.78
C GLY A 619 -4.45 11.49 0.92
N ALA A 620 -3.44 10.72 1.34
CA ALA A 620 -2.25 10.40 0.54
C ALA A 620 -2.61 9.94 -0.89
N GLN A 621 -3.65 9.11 -1.03
CA GLN A 621 -4.10 8.52 -2.29
C GLN A 621 -4.40 9.53 -3.41
N LYS A 622 -4.67 10.80 -3.08
CA LYS A 622 -4.95 11.86 -4.06
C LYS A 622 -3.75 12.17 -4.96
N SER A 623 -2.52 11.82 -4.55
CA SER A 623 -1.30 12.50 -5.04
C SER A 623 -0.20 11.55 -5.51
N GLY A 624 -0.55 10.57 -6.36
CA GLY A 624 0.44 9.79 -7.12
C GLY A 624 0.61 8.35 -6.65
N ILE A 625 1.79 7.81 -6.92
CA ILE A 625 2.21 6.44 -6.58
C ILE A 625 2.83 6.42 -5.18
N TYR A 626 2.58 5.35 -4.42
CA TYR A 626 3.25 5.09 -3.15
C TYR A 626 4.07 3.80 -3.19
N TRP A 627 5.37 3.82 -2.85
CA TRP A 627 6.20 2.62 -2.74
C TRP A 627 6.53 2.24 -1.30
N SER A 628 6.76 0.95 -1.07
CA SER A 628 6.97 0.35 0.26
C SER A 628 8.33 0.62 0.93
N GLY A 629 9.03 1.68 0.54
CA GLY A 629 10.29 2.08 1.14
C GLY A 629 11.42 1.04 1.00
N ASP A 630 12.32 1.06 1.98
CA ASP A 630 13.66 0.49 1.85
C ASP A 630 13.71 -0.93 2.43
N GLN A 631 13.89 -1.96 1.58
CA GLN A 631 13.84 -3.37 1.97
C GLN A 631 14.97 -4.22 1.38
N THR A 632 15.39 -5.27 2.10
CA THR A 632 16.47 -6.17 1.63
C THR A 632 16.00 -7.15 0.55
N SER A 633 16.94 -7.67 -0.25
CA SER A 633 16.69 -8.73 -1.23
C SER A 633 16.55 -10.13 -0.61
N THR A 634 15.45 -10.36 0.12
CA THR A 634 15.11 -11.65 0.73
C THR A 634 13.64 -12.02 0.52
N PHE A 635 13.30 -13.31 0.65
CA PHE A 635 11.90 -13.76 0.62
C PHE A 635 11.08 -13.21 1.80
N ASP A 636 11.68 -13.03 2.97
CA ASP A 636 11.01 -12.42 4.13
C ASP A 636 10.60 -10.96 3.83
N SER A 637 11.50 -10.19 3.21
CA SER A 637 11.17 -8.84 2.74
C SER A 637 10.08 -8.86 1.65
N PHE A 638 10.11 -9.83 0.73
CA PHE A 638 9.06 -9.98 -0.29
C PHE A 638 7.68 -10.27 0.33
N GLN A 639 7.61 -11.14 1.34
CA GLN A 639 6.37 -11.35 2.12
C GLN A 639 5.90 -10.06 2.78
N ALA A 640 6.81 -9.31 3.41
CA ALA A 640 6.49 -8.02 4.03
C ALA A 640 6.00 -6.98 3.01
N SER A 641 6.59 -6.92 1.81
CA SER A 641 6.13 -6.03 0.73
C SER A 641 4.71 -6.37 0.27
N LEU A 642 4.38 -7.66 0.12
CA LEU A 642 3.02 -8.06 -0.25
C LEU A 642 2.00 -7.66 0.84
N LYS A 643 2.31 -7.88 2.11
CA LYS A 643 1.48 -7.41 3.24
C LYS A 643 1.28 -5.90 3.23
N ALA A 644 2.34 -5.15 2.96
CA ALA A 644 2.32 -3.69 2.83
C ALA A 644 1.35 -3.24 1.72
N GLY A 645 1.45 -3.83 0.53
CA GLY A 645 0.54 -3.52 -0.58
C GLY A 645 -0.92 -3.87 -0.30
N LEU A 646 -1.19 -5.00 0.37
CA LEU A 646 -2.55 -5.43 0.70
C LEU A 646 -3.21 -4.56 1.78
N SER A 647 -2.46 -4.16 2.81
CA SER A 647 -2.96 -3.25 3.85
C SER A 647 -3.13 -1.82 3.34
N ALA A 648 -2.20 -1.32 2.51
CA ALA A 648 -2.31 -0.02 1.85
C ALA A 648 -3.55 0.04 0.95
N SER A 649 -3.81 -1.05 0.21
CA SER A 649 -4.99 -1.20 -0.63
C SER A 649 -6.31 -1.07 0.14
N THR A 650 -6.48 -1.78 1.26
CA THR A 650 -7.66 -1.60 2.13
C THR A 650 -7.75 -0.20 2.71
N SER A 651 -6.63 0.50 2.86
CA SER A 651 -6.56 1.87 3.37
C SER A 651 -6.80 2.95 2.30
N GLY A 652 -7.20 2.54 1.08
CA GLY A 652 -7.50 3.43 -0.04
C GLY A 652 -6.29 3.83 -0.90
N VAL A 653 -5.09 3.34 -0.59
CA VAL A 653 -3.86 3.61 -1.36
C VAL A 653 -3.66 2.51 -2.40
N SER A 654 -4.30 2.68 -3.55
CA SER A 654 -4.36 1.67 -4.61
C SER A 654 -3.15 1.67 -5.56
N TYR A 655 -2.62 2.86 -5.89
CA TYR A 655 -1.48 3.00 -6.81
C TYR A 655 -0.17 2.76 -6.07
N TRP A 656 0.02 1.50 -5.70
CA TRP A 656 1.10 1.04 -4.85
C TRP A 656 2.20 0.33 -5.65
N ALA A 657 3.45 0.53 -5.22
CA ALA A 657 4.66 -0.02 -5.80
C ALA A 657 5.55 -0.65 -4.72
N TRP A 658 6.55 -1.40 -5.16
CA TRP A 658 7.65 -1.85 -4.33
C TRP A 658 8.92 -2.01 -5.17
N ASP A 659 10.06 -2.06 -4.51
CA ASP A 659 11.33 -2.38 -5.17
C ASP A 659 11.42 -3.88 -5.40
N MET A 660 11.04 -4.33 -6.61
CA MET A 660 10.96 -5.77 -6.89
C MET A 660 12.27 -6.49 -6.56
N ALA A 661 12.17 -7.58 -5.79
CA ALA A 661 13.27 -8.37 -5.25
C ALA A 661 14.20 -7.63 -4.26
N GLY A 662 13.77 -6.50 -3.69
CA GLY A 662 14.52 -5.69 -2.73
C GLY A 662 15.66 -4.87 -3.37
N PHE A 663 15.84 -3.63 -2.93
CA PHE A 663 16.82 -2.71 -3.53
C PHE A 663 18.23 -2.79 -2.93
N THR A 664 18.40 -3.46 -1.78
CA THR A 664 19.66 -3.53 -1.03
C THR A 664 19.90 -4.90 -0.39
N GLY A 665 21.00 -5.05 0.34
CA GLY A 665 21.52 -6.33 0.84
C GLY A 665 22.39 -7.03 -0.21
N ASP A 666 22.66 -8.31 0.03
CA ASP A 666 23.27 -9.15 -1.01
C ASP A 666 22.32 -9.22 -2.23
N TYR A 667 22.89 -9.32 -3.44
CA TYR A 667 22.10 -9.36 -4.67
C TYR A 667 21.10 -10.53 -4.66
N PRO A 668 19.86 -10.35 -5.15
CA PRO A 668 18.84 -11.41 -5.11
C PRO A 668 19.30 -12.68 -5.83
N THR A 669 18.87 -13.83 -5.33
CA THR A 669 19.04 -15.09 -6.06
C THR A 669 18.22 -15.07 -7.35
N ALA A 670 18.57 -15.91 -8.33
CA ALA A 670 17.78 -16.06 -9.55
C ALA A 670 16.33 -16.48 -9.25
N GLU A 671 16.14 -17.30 -8.21
CA GLU A 671 14.82 -17.71 -7.74
C GLU A 671 14.01 -16.52 -7.22
N LEU A 672 14.54 -15.77 -6.23
CA LEU A 672 13.86 -14.60 -5.68
C LEU A 672 13.54 -13.59 -6.78
N TYR A 673 14.49 -13.33 -7.68
CA TYR A 673 14.30 -12.38 -8.77
C TYR A 673 13.15 -12.80 -9.69
N LYS A 674 13.07 -14.06 -10.10
CA LYS A 674 11.98 -14.58 -10.95
C LYS A 674 10.63 -14.55 -10.23
N ARG A 675 10.58 -14.98 -8.95
CA ARG A 675 9.36 -14.95 -8.14
C ARG A 675 8.84 -13.52 -7.94
N ALA A 676 9.73 -12.60 -7.59
CA ALA A 676 9.43 -11.17 -7.44
C ALA A 676 8.95 -10.54 -8.76
N THR A 677 9.58 -10.89 -9.89
CA THR A 677 9.20 -10.41 -11.21
C THR A 677 7.76 -10.77 -11.55
N ALA A 678 7.38 -12.02 -11.28
CA ALA A 678 6.04 -12.51 -11.55
C ALA A 678 4.97 -11.73 -10.76
N MET A 679 5.17 -11.55 -9.45
CA MET A 679 4.25 -10.77 -8.62
C MET A 679 4.23 -9.30 -9.04
N ALA A 680 5.39 -8.67 -9.27
CA ALA A 680 5.47 -7.25 -9.64
C ALA A 680 4.74 -6.94 -10.96
N ALA A 681 4.76 -7.86 -11.93
CA ALA A 681 4.00 -7.70 -13.18
C ALA A 681 2.47 -7.68 -12.96
N PHE A 682 2.00 -8.35 -11.89
CA PHE A 682 0.61 -8.44 -11.46
C PHE A 682 0.34 -7.64 -10.17
N ALA A 683 1.09 -6.56 -9.95
CA ALA A 683 0.86 -5.57 -8.90
C ALA A 683 0.38 -4.23 -9.52
N PRO A 684 -0.15 -3.27 -8.75
CA PRO A 684 -0.65 -2.01 -9.31
C PRO A 684 0.41 -1.26 -10.12
N ILE A 685 1.62 -1.09 -9.55
CA ILE A 685 2.77 -0.46 -10.22
C ILE A 685 3.97 -1.42 -10.20
N MET A 686 4.61 -1.60 -11.36
CA MET A 686 5.79 -2.46 -11.52
C MET A 686 7.06 -1.61 -11.60
N GLN A 687 7.99 -1.80 -10.67
CA GLN A 687 9.24 -1.03 -10.62
C GLN A 687 10.41 -1.86 -10.09
N PHE A 688 11.61 -1.68 -10.67
CA PHE A 688 12.86 -2.12 -10.05
C PHE A 688 13.71 -0.93 -9.61
N HIS A 689 14.48 -1.13 -8.54
CA HIS A 689 15.38 -0.12 -7.96
C HIS A 689 16.61 -0.75 -7.30
N SER A 690 17.64 0.06 -6.99
CA SER A 690 18.83 -0.37 -6.26
C SER A 690 19.48 0.78 -5.49
N GLU A 691 19.92 0.52 -4.26
CA GLU A 691 20.40 1.53 -3.30
C GLU A 691 21.79 2.12 -3.60
N LYS A 692 22.75 1.28 -4.01
CA LYS A 692 24.18 1.68 -3.99
C LYS A 692 24.47 2.74 -5.05
N SER A 693 25.25 3.75 -4.67
CA SER A 693 25.51 4.95 -5.50
C SER A 693 26.68 4.84 -6.49
N ASP A 694 27.67 3.97 -6.24
CA ASP A 694 28.79 3.69 -7.15
C ASP A 694 29.37 2.27 -6.90
N PRO A 695 28.56 1.21 -7.06
CA PRO A 695 28.99 -0.15 -6.77
C PRO A 695 29.85 -0.75 -7.87
N SER A 696 30.66 -1.76 -7.52
CA SER A 696 31.38 -2.57 -8.50
C SER A 696 31.44 -4.03 -8.02
N PRO A 697 30.73 -4.98 -8.68
CA PRO A 697 29.90 -4.81 -9.88
C PRO A 697 28.62 -3.98 -9.63
N SER A 698 27.91 -3.62 -10.72
CA SER A 698 26.61 -2.93 -10.68
C SER A 698 25.60 -3.66 -9.80
N GLU A 699 24.82 -2.93 -9.02
CA GLU A 699 23.74 -3.43 -8.15
C GLU A 699 22.35 -3.21 -8.76
N GLU A 700 22.24 -2.77 -10.02
CA GLU A 700 20.93 -2.66 -10.71
C GLU A 700 20.09 -3.94 -10.54
N ARG A 701 18.82 -3.80 -10.18
CA ARG A 701 17.81 -4.89 -10.24
C ARG A 701 17.21 -5.04 -11.64
N SER A 702 17.90 -4.53 -12.67
CA SER A 702 17.52 -4.73 -14.06
C SER A 702 17.71 -6.20 -14.49
N PRO A 703 16.92 -6.71 -15.44
CA PRO A 703 16.98 -8.13 -15.82
C PRO A 703 18.32 -8.51 -16.46
N TRP A 704 18.95 -7.61 -17.22
CA TRP A 704 20.27 -7.86 -17.81
C TRP A 704 21.37 -7.92 -16.75
N ASN A 705 21.30 -7.07 -15.71
CA ASN A 705 22.27 -7.14 -14.63
C ASN A 705 22.02 -8.37 -13.74
N ALA A 706 20.76 -8.76 -13.55
CA ALA A 706 20.43 -9.99 -12.81
C ALA A 706 21.01 -11.23 -13.49
N VAL A 707 20.92 -11.33 -14.81
CA VAL A 707 21.63 -12.37 -15.60
C VAL A 707 23.15 -12.29 -15.35
N ALA A 708 23.74 -11.09 -15.42
CA ALA A 708 25.19 -10.92 -15.24
C ALA A 708 25.68 -11.28 -13.83
N ARG A 709 24.91 -10.95 -12.79
CA ARG A 709 25.24 -11.15 -11.38
C ARG A 709 25.06 -12.59 -10.93
N THR A 710 24.00 -13.25 -11.39
CA THR A 710 23.66 -14.63 -11.00
C THR A 710 24.30 -15.68 -11.93
N GLY A 711 24.58 -15.31 -13.19
CA GLY A 711 24.99 -16.23 -14.24
C GLY A 711 23.84 -17.06 -14.82
N ASP A 712 22.59 -16.77 -14.46
CA ASP A 712 21.40 -17.46 -14.97
C ASP A 712 20.77 -16.68 -16.14
N GLU A 713 21.06 -17.12 -17.37
CA GLU A 713 20.52 -16.53 -18.59
C GLU A 713 19.00 -16.69 -18.74
N THR A 714 18.37 -17.60 -17.97
CA THR A 714 16.93 -17.83 -18.03
C THR A 714 16.10 -16.76 -17.32
N ILE A 715 16.75 -15.87 -16.54
CA ILE A 715 16.07 -14.71 -15.94
C ILE A 715 15.46 -13.81 -17.01
N LEU A 716 16.18 -13.54 -18.10
CA LEU A 716 15.73 -12.63 -19.14
C LEU A 716 14.42 -13.08 -19.81
N PRO A 717 14.29 -14.31 -20.36
CA PRO A 717 13.04 -14.75 -20.97
C PRO A 717 11.88 -14.83 -19.96
N THR A 718 12.14 -15.15 -18.69
CA THR A 718 11.10 -15.14 -17.65
C THR A 718 10.63 -13.72 -17.36
N PHE A 719 11.55 -12.76 -17.24
CA PHE A 719 11.21 -11.35 -17.06
C PHE A 719 10.44 -10.79 -18.25
N GLN A 720 10.90 -11.10 -19.47
CA GLN A 720 10.21 -10.74 -20.71
C GLN A 720 8.78 -11.28 -20.73
N LYS A 721 8.56 -12.56 -20.41
CA LYS A 721 7.22 -13.15 -20.33
C LYS A 721 6.29 -12.31 -19.47
N TYR A 722 6.69 -12.01 -18.24
CA TYR A 722 5.84 -11.29 -17.29
C TYR A 722 5.65 -9.82 -17.65
N LEU A 723 6.69 -9.12 -18.12
CA LEU A 723 6.55 -7.76 -18.64
C LEU A 723 5.59 -7.73 -19.83
N TYR A 724 5.75 -8.63 -20.78
CA TYR A 724 4.89 -8.68 -21.96
C TYR A 724 3.45 -9.02 -21.60
N THR A 725 3.23 -9.97 -20.67
CA THR A 725 1.88 -10.25 -20.15
C THR A 725 1.26 -9.02 -19.51
N ARG A 726 2.01 -8.26 -18.70
CA ARG A 726 1.52 -6.99 -18.15
C ARG A 726 1.12 -6.01 -19.25
N MET A 727 1.93 -5.87 -20.30
CA MET A 727 1.59 -5.01 -21.44
C MET A 727 0.39 -5.53 -22.24
N ASN A 728 0.21 -6.85 -22.33
CA ASN A 728 -0.99 -7.44 -22.90
C ASN A 728 -2.23 -7.11 -22.06
N LEU A 729 -2.12 -7.12 -20.74
CA LEU A 729 -3.20 -6.80 -19.80
C LEU A 729 -3.36 -5.29 -19.53
N LEU A 730 -2.55 -4.42 -20.13
CA LEU A 730 -2.57 -2.99 -19.81
C LEU A 730 -3.95 -2.32 -19.99
N PRO A 731 -4.79 -2.68 -20.98
CA PRO A 731 -6.16 -2.15 -21.08
C PRO A 731 -7.04 -2.51 -19.87
N TYR A 732 -6.90 -3.73 -19.34
CA TYR A 732 -7.58 -4.18 -18.12
C TYR A 732 -7.05 -3.46 -16.89
N ILE A 733 -5.73 -3.43 -16.73
CA ILE A 733 -5.06 -2.75 -15.61
C ILE A 733 -5.46 -1.27 -15.55
N TYR A 734 -5.51 -0.60 -16.69
CA TYR A 734 -5.83 0.82 -16.74
C TYR A 734 -7.33 1.11 -16.54
N THR A 735 -8.20 0.16 -16.89
CA THR A 735 -9.62 0.23 -16.49
C THR A 735 -9.76 0.06 -14.98
N ALA A 736 -9.03 -0.88 -14.36
CA ALA A 736 -9.02 -1.03 -12.90
C ALA A 736 -8.47 0.21 -12.18
N ALA A 737 -7.48 0.90 -12.76
CA ALA A 737 -7.01 2.18 -12.25
C ALA A 737 -8.12 3.24 -12.29
N LYS A 738 -8.87 3.32 -13.40
CA LYS A 738 -10.05 4.20 -13.50
C LYS A 738 -11.10 3.87 -12.45
N ASP A 739 -11.36 2.59 -12.20
CA ASP A 739 -12.31 2.11 -11.21
C ASP A 739 -11.91 2.49 -9.78
N THR A 740 -10.61 2.46 -9.44
CA THR A 740 -10.11 3.05 -8.19
C THR A 740 -10.47 4.53 -8.09
N ALA A 741 -10.20 5.32 -9.14
CA ALA A 741 -10.39 6.77 -9.10
C ALA A 741 -11.87 7.16 -9.00
N ASP A 742 -12.76 6.40 -9.63
CA ASP A 742 -14.20 6.67 -9.66
C ASP A 742 -14.94 6.08 -8.45
N ASN A 743 -14.63 4.84 -8.10
CA ASN A 743 -15.44 3.99 -7.22
C ASN A 743 -14.67 3.46 -6.00
N GLY A 744 -13.43 3.94 -5.75
CA GLY A 744 -12.67 3.58 -4.56
C GLY A 744 -12.21 2.12 -4.47
N LYS A 745 -12.40 1.31 -5.52
CA LYS A 745 -12.00 -0.10 -5.55
C LYS A 745 -10.52 -0.22 -5.88
N SER A 746 -9.71 -0.67 -4.92
CA SER A 746 -8.27 -0.82 -5.10
C SER A 746 -7.91 -1.89 -6.14
N MET A 747 -6.82 -1.67 -6.88
CA MET A 747 -6.39 -2.53 -8.00
C MET A 747 -5.94 -3.92 -7.55
N MET A 748 -5.27 -4.02 -6.39
CA MET A 748 -4.80 -5.27 -5.79
C MET A 748 -5.45 -5.42 -4.43
N ARG A 749 -6.16 -6.51 -4.13
CA ARG A 749 -6.99 -6.62 -2.90
C ARG A 749 -6.78 -7.94 -2.18
N GLN A 750 -6.68 -7.87 -0.86
CA GLN A 750 -6.74 -9.05 0.00
C GLN A 750 -8.09 -9.75 -0.17
N MET A 751 -8.10 -11.09 -0.12
CA MET A 751 -9.26 -11.91 -0.50
C MET A 751 -10.55 -11.55 0.26
N ALA A 752 -10.48 -11.21 1.55
CA ALA A 752 -11.65 -10.86 2.36
C ALA A 752 -12.30 -9.52 1.98
N MET A 753 -11.68 -8.70 1.14
CA MET A 753 -12.32 -7.50 0.56
C MET A 753 -13.44 -7.89 -0.41
N ASP A 754 -13.27 -8.97 -1.16
CA ASP A 754 -14.30 -9.45 -2.08
C ASP A 754 -15.14 -10.59 -1.44
N TYR A 755 -14.60 -11.29 -0.45
CA TYR A 755 -15.21 -12.45 0.20
C TYR A 755 -15.22 -12.36 1.75
N PRO A 756 -15.87 -11.36 2.37
CA PRO A 756 -15.78 -11.10 3.81
C PRO A 756 -16.40 -12.18 4.71
N GLU A 757 -17.39 -12.90 4.19
CA GLU A 757 -18.08 -14.00 4.89
C GLU A 757 -17.30 -15.32 4.83
N ASP A 758 -16.33 -15.42 3.93
CA ASP A 758 -15.53 -16.62 3.73
C ASP A 758 -14.44 -16.71 4.81
N VAL A 759 -14.55 -17.72 5.66
CA VAL A 759 -13.64 -17.92 6.79
C VAL A 759 -12.23 -18.30 6.33
N ASN A 760 -12.08 -18.91 5.15
CA ASN A 760 -10.79 -19.29 4.59
C ASN A 760 -10.06 -18.08 3.99
N ALA A 761 -10.79 -17.03 3.59
CA ALA A 761 -10.22 -15.82 2.99
C ALA A 761 -9.61 -14.83 4.00
N ARG A 762 -9.86 -15.01 5.31
CA ARG A 762 -9.57 -14.00 6.35
C ARG A 762 -8.09 -13.63 6.48
N ASP A 763 -7.21 -14.62 6.54
CA ASP A 763 -5.80 -14.39 6.89
C ASP A 763 -4.84 -14.64 5.71
N LEU A 764 -5.37 -14.76 4.49
CA LEU A 764 -4.55 -14.99 3.29
C LEU A 764 -3.73 -13.75 2.96
N ASP A 765 -2.41 -13.87 3.01
CA ASP A 765 -1.42 -12.84 2.71
C ASP A 765 -0.45 -13.23 1.57
N GLU A 766 -0.65 -14.41 0.96
CA GLU A 766 0.16 -14.91 -0.16
C GLU A 766 -0.65 -15.15 -1.45
N GLN A 767 -1.85 -14.57 -1.54
CA GLN A 767 -2.67 -14.49 -2.76
C GLN A 767 -3.61 -13.30 -2.66
N TYR A 768 -4.08 -12.80 -3.80
CA TYR A 768 -4.90 -11.59 -3.87
C TYR A 768 -5.72 -11.51 -5.16
N MET A 769 -6.71 -10.63 -5.18
CA MET A 769 -7.42 -10.23 -6.40
C MET A 769 -6.67 -9.08 -7.08
N PHE A 770 -6.56 -9.11 -8.42
CA PHE A 770 -6.00 -8.05 -9.24
C PHE A 770 -6.99 -7.62 -10.33
N GLY A 771 -7.39 -6.35 -10.31
CA GLY A 771 -8.63 -5.90 -10.96
C GLY A 771 -9.84 -6.64 -10.39
N ASP A 772 -10.91 -6.77 -11.16
CA ASP A 772 -12.13 -7.45 -10.72
C ASP A 772 -12.08 -8.98 -10.78
N ASP A 773 -11.17 -9.55 -11.57
CA ASP A 773 -11.39 -10.86 -12.20
C ASP A 773 -10.25 -11.84 -11.98
N LEU A 774 -9.04 -11.35 -11.68
CA LEU A 774 -7.86 -12.20 -11.60
C LEU A 774 -7.51 -12.51 -10.15
N LEU A 775 -7.51 -13.79 -9.77
CA LEU A 775 -6.88 -14.28 -8.55
C LEU A 775 -5.42 -14.61 -8.86
N VAL A 776 -4.49 -13.97 -8.15
CA VAL A 776 -3.04 -14.12 -8.33
C VAL A 776 -2.43 -14.74 -7.06
N ALA A 777 -1.67 -15.82 -7.20
CA ALA A 777 -1.09 -16.53 -6.06
C ALA A 777 0.45 -16.63 -6.16
N PRO A 778 1.20 -15.56 -5.81
CA PRO A 778 2.65 -15.57 -5.90
C PRO A 778 3.30 -16.59 -4.95
N ILE A 779 4.45 -17.10 -5.38
CA ILE A 779 5.30 -17.98 -4.58
C ILE A 779 6.30 -17.10 -3.83
N VAL A 780 6.02 -16.87 -2.55
CA VAL A 780 6.77 -15.96 -1.67
C VAL A 780 7.64 -16.70 -0.65
N GLN A 781 7.77 -18.02 -0.79
CA GLN A 781 8.58 -18.89 0.06
C GLN A 781 9.74 -19.49 -0.74
N GLU A 782 10.95 -19.43 -0.18
CA GLU A 782 12.16 -19.97 -0.81
C GLU A 782 12.05 -21.50 -1.00
N GLY A 783 12.34 -21.97 -2.21
CA GLY A 783 12.32 -23.38 -2.60
C GLY A 783 10.94 -23.98 -2.87
N GLN A 784 9.86 -23.19 -2.74
CA GLN A 784 8.49 -23.68 -2.96
C GLN A 784 8.18 -23.85 -4.46
N THR A 785 7.54 -24.98 -4.79
CA THR A 785 6.99 -25.26 -6.13
C THR A 785 5.57 -25.82 -6.10
N GLU A 786 5.11 -26.35 -4.97
CA GLU A 786 3.69 -26.66 -4.76
C GLU A 786 3.06 -25.47 -4.03
N LYS A 787 2.25 -24.69 -4.75
CA LYS A 787 1.57 -23.52 -4.19
C LYS A 787 0.16 -23.90 -3.79
N GLU A 788 -0.14 -23.73 -2.52
CA GLU A 788 -1.53 -23.75 -2.05
C GLU A 788 -2.24 -22.49 -2.57
N VAL A 789 -3.40 -22.68 -3.20
CA VAL A 789 -4.26 -21.59 -3.65
C VAL A 789 -5.66 -21.85 -3.13
N TYR A 790 -6.14 -20.96 -2.27
CA TYR A 790 -7.54 -20.96 -1.88
C TYR A 790 -8.39 -20.35 -2.99
N LEU A 791 -9.36 -21.11 -3.49
CA LEU A 791 -10.31 -20.65 -4.49
C LEU A 791 -11.67 -20.47 -3.79
N PRO A 792 -12.21 -19.25 -3.67
CA PRO A 792 -13.57 -19.02 -3.20
C PRO A 792 -14.62 -19.75 -4.05
N GLU A 793 -15.84 -19.94 -3.54
CA GLU A 793 -16.93 -20.55 -4.33
C GLU A 793 -17.12 -19.87 -5.71
N GLY A 794 -17.38 -20.69 -6.73
CA GLY A 794 -17.41 -20.29 -8.15
C GLY A 794 -16.33 -20.99 -8.96
N GLU A 795 -16.40 -20.91 -10.29
CA GLU A 795 -15.39 -21.51 -11.16
C GLU A 795 -14.23 -20.55 -11.41
N TRP A 796 -13.02 -21.09 -11.45
CA TRP A 796 -11.77 -20.37 -11.72
C TRP A 796 -11.01 -21.04 -12.85
N VAL A 797 -10.63 -20.27 -13.87
CA VAL A 797 -9.92 -20.80 -15.04
C VAL A 797 -8.50 -20.25 -15.09
N ASP A 798 -7.50 -21.13 -15.17
CA ASP A 798 -6.10 -20.76 -15.37
C ASP A 798 -5.94 -20.01 -16.70
N ILE A 799 -5.49 -18.76 -16.63
CA ILE A 799 -5.44 -17.86 -17.80
C ILE A 799 -4.36 -18.25 -18.83
N TRP A 800 -3.42 -19.11 -18.43
CA TRP A 800 -2.25 -19.50 -19.23
C TRP A 800 -2.52 -20.70 -20.12
N ASN A 801 -3.41 -21.61 -19.69
CA ASN A 801 -3.58 -22.92 -20.32
C ASN A 801 -5.04 -23.40 -20.40
N GLY A 802 -6.00 -22.73 -19.76
CA GLY A 802 -7.41 -23.15 -19.77
C GLY A 802 -7.77 -24.25 -18.78
N GLY A 803 -6.89 -24.59 -17.83
CA GLY A 803 -7.20 -25.50 -16.73
C GLY A 803 -8.36 -24.97 -15.89
N VAL A 804 -9.38 -25.79 -15.68
CA VAL A 804 -10.61 -25.41 -14.97
C VAL A 804 -10.55 -25.92 -13.53
N HIS A 805 -10.83 -25.05 -12.58
CA HIS A 805 -10.77 -25.33 -11.16
C HIS A 805 -12.06 -24.87 -10.47
N PRO A 806 -12.95 -25.80 -10.09
CA PRO A 806 -14.06 -25.48 -9.20
C PRO A 806 -13.56 -24.92 -7.86
N GLY A 807 -14.26 -23.91 -7.35
CA GLY A 807 -13.93 -23.25 -6.10
C GLY A 807 -14.53 -23.90 -4.85
N GLY A 808 -14.29 -23.28 -3.70
CA GLY A 808 -14.71 -23.74 -2.37
C GLY A 808 -13.66 -24.57 -1.63
N GLU A 809 -12.40 -24.57 -2.07
CA GLU A 809 -11.33 -25.36 -1.48
C GLU A 809 -9.93 -24.76 -1.68
N THR A 810 -8.91 -25.41 -1.11
CA THR A 810 -7.50 -25.09 -1.36
C THR A 810 -6.90 -26.15 -2.28
N ILE A 811 -6.49 -25.75 -3.48
CA ILE A 811 -5.81 -26.63 -4.43
C ILE A 811 -4.30 -26.59 -4.22
N SER A 812 -3.59 -27.63 -4.71
CA SER A 812 -2.12 -27.61 -4.86
C SER A 812 -1.79 -27.40 -6.33
N TYR A 813 -1.18 -26.26 -6.66
CA TYR A 813 -0.76 -25.94 -8.01
C TYR A 813 0.76 -26.07 -8.13
N TYR A 814 1.22 -26.93 -9.04
CA TYR A 814 2.65 -27.03 -9.36
C TYR A 814 3.10 -25.80 -10.16
N ALA A 815 3.91 -24.95 -9.54
CA ALA A 815 4.54 -23.78 -10.12
C ALA A 815 6.06 -23.88 -9.99
N ASP A 816 6.73 -24.28 -11.07
CA ASP A 816 8.19 -24.13 -11.15
C ASP A 816 8.61 -22.66 -11.02
N VAL A 817 9.91 -22.40 -10.94
CA VAL A 817 10.45 -21.04 -10.68
C VAL A 817 10.00 -19.98 -11.70
N ASP A 818 9.58 -20.41 -12.89
CA ASP A 818 9.17 -19.55 -13.99
C ASP A 818 7.64 -19.43 -14.11
N THR A 819 6.87 -20.03 -13.21
CA THR A 819 5.40 -20.12 -13.28
C THR A 819 4.73 -19.33 -12.15
N LEU A 820 3.59 -18.69 -12.46
CA LEU A 820 2.73 -17.96 -11.53
C LEU A 820 1.27 -18.42 -11.72
N PRO A 821 0.63 -19.02 -10.71
CA PRO A 821 -0.80 -19.30 -10.76
C PRO A 821 -1.61 -18.00 -10.85
N VAL A 822 -2.40 -17.86 -11.92
CA VAL A 822 -3.33 -16.75 -12.14
C VAL A 822 -4.61 -17.29 -12.73
N PHE A 823 -5.74 -17.00 -12.10
CA PHE A 823 -7.04 -17.54 -12.47
C PHE A 823 -8.04 -16.43 -12.75
N ALA A 824 -8.80 -16.55 -13.83
CA ALA A 824 -9.94 -15.69 -14.10
C ALA A 824 -11.21 -16.28 -13.45
N LYS A 825 -12.00 -15.44 -12.78
CA LYS A 825 -13.30 -15.82 -12.24
C LYS A 825 -14.33 -16.09 -13.34
N ALA A 826 -15.33 -16.92 -13.04
CA ALA A 826 -16.51 -17.09 -13.87
C ALA A 826 -17.18 -15.75 -14.25
N GLY A 827 -17.51 -15.55 -15.53
CA GLY A 827 -18.15 -14.35 -16.06
C GLY A 827 -17.19 -13.20 -16.42
N ALA A 828 -15.87 -13.37 -16.26
CA ALA A 828 -14.91 -12.32 -16.54
C ALA A 828 -14.87 -11.91 -18.03
N ILE A 829 -14.74 -10.61 -18.28
CA ILE A 829 -14.53 -9.99 -19.61
C ILE A 829 -13.28 -9.10 -19.51
N ILE A 830 -12.15 -9.58 -20.03
CA ILE A 830 -10.84 -8.97 -19.80
C ILE A 830 -10.33 -8.34 -21.11
N PRO A 831 -10.26 -7.00 -21.22
CA PRO A 831 -9.65 -6.33 -22.37
C PRO A 831 -8.13 -6.48 -22.37
N MET A 832 -7.56 -6.73 -23.55
CA MET A 832 -6.16 -7.02 -23.77
C MET A 832 -5.65 -6.36 -25.06
N ASN A 833 -4.36 -6.09 -25.11
CA ASN A 833 -3.65 -5.69 -26.32
C ASN A 833 -2.74 -6.84 -26.78
N MET A 834 -3.04 -7.44 -27.92
CA MET A 834 -2.37 -8.67 -28.37
C MET A 834 -1.61 -8.46 -29.68
N THR A 835 -0.55 -9.25 -29.88
CA THR A 835 0.06 -9.38 -31.21
C THR A 835 -0.77 -10.33 -32.09
N ASP A 836 -0.42 -10.45 -33.37
CA ASP A 836 -0.96 -11.44 -34.30
C ASP A 836 -0.79 -12.91 -33.84
N GLY A 837 0.05 -13.16 -32.82
CA GLY A 837 0.20 -14.47 -32.18
C GLY A 837 -0.87 -14.78 -31.14
N TYR A 838 -1.59 -13.78 -30.62
CA TYR A 838 -2.74 -13.90 -29.71
C TYR A 838 -2.53 -14.69 -28.40
N GLN A 839 -1.28 -14.85 -27.95
CA GLN A 839 -0.95 -15.48 -26.67
C GLN A 839 -0.42 -14.45 -25.66
N LEU A 840 -0.71 -14.68 -24.38
CA LEU A 840 -0.12 -13.86 -23.31
C LEU A 840 1.41 -14.03 -23.28
N GLY A 841 2.11 -12.96 -22.93
CA GLY A 841 3.58 -12.96 -22.87
C GLY A 841 4.23 -12.71 -24.23
N GLN A 842 3.50 -12.11 -25.17
CA GLN A 842 4.03 -11.67 -26.47
C GLN A 842 4.16 -10.15 -26.50
N ASN A 843 5.31 -9.66 -26.96
CA ASN A 843 5.67 -8.25 -26.87
C ASN A 843 4.86 -7.38 -27.86
N VAL A 844 3.96 -6.55 -27.33
CA VAL A 844 3.22 -5.49 -28.08
C VAL A 844 3.93 -4.14 -28.06
N GLY A 845 5.10 -4.04 -27.44
CA GLY A 845 5.83 -2.80 -27.22
C GLY A 845 5.24 -1.93 -26.12
N ASN A 846 5.54 -0.63 -26.17
CA ASN A 846 5.07 0.39 -25.23
C ASN A 846 4.36 1.57 -25.91
N ASP A 847 3.79 1.37 -27.11
CA ASP A 847 2.91 2.40 -27.67
C ASP A 847 1.61 2.47 -26.85
N LEU A 848 1.35 3.64 -26.27
CA LEU A 848 0.18 3.90 -25.43
C LEU A 848 -0.96 4.56 -26.22
N LYS A 849 -0.72 4.92 -27.48
CA LYS A 849 -1.66 5.70 -28.31
C LYS A 849 -2.44 4.85 -29.32
N SER A 850 -2.18 3.55 -29.36
CA SER A 850 -2.89 2.60 -30.20
C SER A 850 -2.87 1.20 -29.58
N TYR A 851 -3.77 0.34 -30.02
CA TYR A 851 -3.69 -1.10 -29.80
C TYR A 851 -3.13 -1.77 -31.06
N ASP A 852 -2.44 -2.90 -30.90
CA ASP A 852 -2.06 -3.78 -32.00
C ASP A 852 -3.32 -4.59 -32.42
N ASN A 853 -3.74 -5.55 -31.58
CA ASN A 853 -5.04 -6.19 -31.68
C ASN A 853 -5.80 -6.08 -30.35
N LEU A 854 -6.76 -5.14 -30.27
CA LEU A 854 -7.66 -5.04 -29.13
C LEU A 854 -8.49 -6.32 -29.02
N THR A 855 -8.35 -6.99 -27.88
CA THR A 855 -8.89 -8.33 -27.65
C THR A 855 -9.69 -8.35 -26.35
N PHE A 856 -10.77 -9.10 -26.29
CA PHE A 856 -11.54 -9.32 -25.06
C PHE A 856 -11.56 -10.82 -24.77
N ARG A 857 -10.87 -11.26 -23.71
CA ARG A 857 -10.98 -12.63 -23.19
C ARG A 857 -12.28 -12.75 -22.41
N VAL A 858 -13.04 -13.81 -22.66
CA VAL A 858 -14.34 -14.03 -22.03
C VAL A 858 -14.40 -15.44 -21.47
N TYR A 859 -14.78 -15.57 -20.20
CA TYR A 859 -15.10 -16.83 -19.53
C TYR A 859 -16.61 -16.85 -19.24
N PRO A 860 -17.46 -17.34 -20.18
CA PRO A 860 -18.91 -17.15 -20.11
C PRO A 860 -19.52 -17.91 -18.92
N SER A 861 -20.35 -17.22 -18.14
CA SER A 861 -21.13 -17.81 -17.05
C SER A 861 -22.33 -16.90 -16.74
N GLY A 862 -23.54 -17.35 -17.11
CA GLY A 862 -24.74 -16.53 -17.01
C GLY A 862 -24.65 -15.20 -17.79
N ASP A 863 -25.30 -14.17 -17.25
CA ASP A 863 -25.22 -12.80 -17.78
C ASP A 863 -24.13 -12.00 -17.03
N SER A 864 -23.18 -11.45 -17.78
CA SER A 864 -22.07 -10.65 -17.25
C SER A 864 -21.90 -9.36 -18.07
N GLU A 865 -21.41 -8.31 -17.42
CA GLU A 865 -21.18 -7.00 -18.04
C GLU A 865 -19.83 -6.42 -17.59
N TYR A 866 -19.18 -5.67 -18.48
CA TYR A 866 -17.92 -4.98 -18.21
C TYR A 866 -17.89 -3.63 -18.91
N SER A 867 -17.47 -2.59 -18.19
CA SER A 867 -17.34 -1.23 -18.73
C SER A 867 -15.87 -0.92 -18.97
N PHE A 868 -15.42 -1.10 -20.22
CA PHE A 868 -14.04 -0.89 -20.61
C PHE A 868 -13.71 0.61 -20.77
N TYR A 869 -12.65 1.08 -20.11
CA TYR A 869 -12.14 2.45 -20.31
C TYR A 869 -11.22 2.51 -21.53
N ASP A 870 -11.76 2.96 -22.66
CA ASP A 870 -11.07 3.04 -23.94
C ASP A 870 -10.27 4.35 -24.06
N ASP A 871 -9.14 4.42 -23.34
CA ASP A 871 -8.30 5.61 -23.24
C ASP A 871 -7.68 6.05 -24.57
N VAL A 872 -7.30 5.09 -25.42
CA VAL A 872 -6.77 5.31 -26.78
C VAL A 872 -7.74 6.16 -27.61
N ASN A 873 -9.04 5.92 -27.49
CA ASN A 873 -10.07 6.58 -28.27
C ASN A 873 -10.79 7.70 -27.51
N GLY A 874 -10.06 8.43 -26.68
CA GLY A 874 -10.56 9.62 -25.98
C GLY A 874 -11.18 9.34 -24.61
N GLY A 875 -11.01 8.14 -24.05
CA GLY A 875 -11.51 7.78 -22.73
C GLY A 875 -13.01 7.51 -22.68
N GLU A 876 -13.56 6.96 -23.76
CA GLU A 876 -14.97 6.53 -23.82
C GLU A 876 -15.14 5.23 -23.01
N MET A 877 -16.24 5.13 -22.25
CA MET A 877 -16.62 3.86 -21.63
C MET A 877 -17.32 2.97 -22.66
N ARG A 878 -16.86 1.72 -22.80
CA ARG A 878 -17.41 0.72 -23.72
C ARG A 878 -18.06 -0.39 -22.90
N ASP A 879 -19.39 -0.34 -22.81
CA ASP A 879 -20.16 -1.35 -22.09
C ASP A 879 -20.35 -2.59 -22.97
N ILE A 880 -19.74 -3.69 -22.54
CA ILE A 880 -19.80 -5.00 -23.19
C ILE A 880 -20.60 -5.92 -22.30
N SER A 881 -21.55 -6.66 -22.87
CA SER A 881 -22.28 -7.69 -22.14
C SER A 881 -22.18 -9.03 -22.83
N VAL A 882 -22.13 -10.09 -22.02
CA VAL A 882 -22.08 -11.49 -22.45
C VAL A 882 -23.24 -12.21 -21.79
N SER A 883 -24.00 -12.95 -22.60
CA SER A 883 -25.08 -13.81 -22.14
C SER A 883 -24.77 -15.24 -22.56
N GLU A 884 -24.44 -16.06 -21.57
CA GLU A 884 -24.18 -17.48 -21.71
C GLU A 884 -25.50 -18.28 -21.65
N ASP A 885 -25.65 -19.22 -22.59
CA ASP A 885 -26.82 -20.09 -22.72
C ASP A 885 -26.38 -21.45 -23.30
N PHE A 886 -25.40 -22.10 -22.67
CA PHE A 886 -24.88 -23.42 -23.01
C PHE A 886 -25.98 -24.49 -22.95
N ALA A 887 -27.01 -24.28 -22.12
CA ALA A 887 -28.25 -25.06 -22.15
C ALA A 887 -28.92 -25.14 -23.54
N ASN A 888 -28.69 -24.16 -24.41
CA ASN A 888 -29.13 -24.14 -25.81
C ASN A 888 -27.95 -24.07 -26.80
N GLU A 889 -26.77 -24.47 -26.34
CA GLU A 889 -25.49 -24.49 -27.03
C GLU A 889 -25.08 -23.12 -27.61
N LYS A 890 -25.20 -22.04 -26.83
CA LYS A 890 -24.99 -20.67 -27.30
C LYS A 890 -24.23 -19.78 -26.32
N VAL A 891 -23.51 -18.82 -26.88
CA VAL A 891 -23.01 -17.63 -26.19
C VAL A 891 -23.28 -16.42 -27.06
N SER A 892 -23.83 -15.36 -26.47
CA SER A 892 -24.09 -14.08 -27.14
C SER A 892 -23.22 -12.99 -26.53
N VAL A 893 -22.63 -12.15 -27.38
CA VAL A 893 -21.87 -10.96 -26.96
C VAL A 893 -22.49 -9.74 -27.63
N ASP A 894 -22.93 -8.78 -26.83
CA ASP A 894 -23.36 -7.47 -27.32
C ASP A 894 -22.17 -6.51 -27.27
N LEU A 895 -21.53 -6.33 -28.43
CA LEU A 895 -20.39 -5.42 -28.57
C LEU A 895 -20.92 -3.99 -28.83
N PRO A 896 -20.44 -2.96 -28.10
CA PRO A 896 -20.83 -1.57 -28.34
C PRO A 896 -20.22 -1.03 -29.63
N ALA A 897 -20.45 0.25 -29.92
CA ALA A 897 -19.73 0.91 -31.00
C ALA A 897 -18.23 1.01 -30.65
N MET A 898 -17.36 0.59 -31.57
CA MET A 898 -15.91 0.54 -31.39
C MET A 898 -15.20 1.29 -32.51
N ALA A 899 -14.13 2.00 -32.16
CA ALA A 899 -13.27 2.70 -33.11
C ALA A 899 -12.27 1.75 -33.81
N ASP A 900 -11.91 0.67 -33.13
CA ASP A 900 -10.93 -0.31 -33.59
C ASP A 900 -11.59 -1.64 -33.99
N GLU A 901 -10.85 -2.44 -34.77
CA GLU A 901 -11.14 -3.86 -34.91
C GLU A 901 -11.02 -4.54 -33.54
N THR A 902 -11.91 -5.49 -33.26
CA THR A 902 -11.92 -6.21 -31.99
C THR A 902 -11.87 -7.71 -32.22
N THR A 903 -11.18 -8.41 -31.32
CA THR A 903 -11.15 -9.87 -31.28
C THR A 903 -11.74 -10.37 -29.96
N MET A 904 -12.82 -11.13 -30.00
CA MET A 904 -13.26 -11.89 -28.82
C MET A 904 -12.41 -13.15 -28.71
N GLN A 905 -12.02 -13.56 -27.51
CA GLN A 905 -11.48 -14.88 -27.20
C GLN A 905 -12.41 -15.54 -26.18
N VAL A 906 -13.36 -16.34 -26.63
CA VAL A 906 -14.41 -16.92 -25.79
C VAL A 906 -14.02 -18.34 -25.39
N PHE A 907 -13.94 -18.62 -24.09
CA PHE A 907 -13.64 -19.94 -23.56
C PHE A 907 -14.84 -20.88 -23.74
N SER A 908 -14.71 -21.84 -24.66
CA SER A 908 -15.81 -22.73 -25.07
C SER A 908 -15.31 -23.93 -25.87
N THR A 909 -16.19 -24.89 -26.17
CA THR A 909 -15.94 -25.82 -27.29
C THR A 909 -15.96 -25.08 -28.63
N GLU A 910 -15.48 -25.75 -29.68
CA GLU A 910 -15.50 -25.21 -31.05
C GLU A 910 -16.95 -24.94 -31.52
N PRO A 911 -17.27 -23.74 -32.03
CA PRO A 911 -18.60 -23.43 -32.55
C PRO A 911 -18.88 -24.13 -33.87
N THR A 912 -20.13 -24.51 -34.07
CA THR A 912 -20.62 -24.97 -35.38
C THR A 912 -20.79 -23.83 -36.39
N SER A 913 -21.14 -22.63 -35.90
CA SER A 913 -21.15 -21.40 -36.67
C SER A 913 -21.10 -20.18 -35.75
N VAL A 914 -20.65 -19.05 -36.31
CA VAL A 914 -20.64 -17.75 -35.63
C VAL A 914 -21.34 -16.74 -36.52
N THR A 915 -22.19 -15.90 -35.93
CA THR A 915 -22.87 -14.80 -36.64
C THR A 915 -22.56 -13.45 -36.02
N ILE A 916 -22.47 -12.41 -36.84
CA ILE A 916 -22.44 -11.01 -36.42
C ILE A 916 -23.62 -10.29 -37.07
N ASP A 917 -24.47 -9.65 -36.26
CA ASP A 917 -25.74 -9.04 -36.70
C ASP A 917 -26.64 -10.02 -37.48
N GLY A 918 -26.59 -11.31 -37.10
CA GLY A 918 -27.33 -12.41 -37.73
C GLY A 918 -26.77 -12.88 -39.09
N ALA A 919 -25.62 -12.37 -39.54
CA ALA A 919 -24.93 -12.84 -40.73
C ALA A 919 -23.77 -13.78 -40.36
N ASP A 920 -23.68 -14.95 -41.01
CA ASP A 920 -22.57 -15.89 -40.81
C ASP A 920 -21.23 -15.24 -41.16
N VAL A 921 -20.24 -15.44 -40.30
CA VAL A 921 -18.83 -15.12 -40.57
C VAL A 921 -18.04 -16.39 -40.87
N ALA A 922 -17.00 -16.27 -41.70
CA ALA A 922 -16.26 -17.43 -42.19
C ALA A 922 -15.36 -18.02 -41.10
N LYS A 923 -15.28 -19.35 -41.06
CA LYS A 923 -14.24 -20.07 -40.30
C LYS A 923 -12.89 -19.86 -40.97
N ALA A 924 -11.89 -19.48 -40.19
CA ALA A 924 -10.48 -19.55 -40.56
C ALA A 924 -9.90 -20.86 -40.01
N ASP A 925 -9.25 -21.65 -40.88
CA ASP A 925 -8.68 -22.95 -40.49
C ASP A 925 -7.29 -22.82 -39.82
N THR A 926 -6.69 -21.63 -39.87
CA THR A 926 -5.36 -21.33 -39.34
C THR A 926 -5.34 -19.91 -38.81
N LEU A 927 -4.48 -19.63 -37.83
CA LEU A 927 -4.30 -18.29 -37.30
C LEU A 927 -3.89 -17.26 -38.37
N ASP A 928 -3.00 -17.61 -39.31
CA ASP A 928 -2.64 -16.73 -40.43
C ASP A 928 -3.86 -16.27 -41.24
N ALA A 929 -4.76 -17.21 -41.57
CA ALA A 929 -5.99 -16.91 -42.29
C ALA A 929 -6.98 -16.07 -41.46
N PHE A 930 -6.95 -16.19 -40.12
CA PHE A 930 -7.73 -15.34 -39.23
C PHE A 930 -7.19 -13.91 -39.20
N ASN A 931 -5.86 -13.75 -39.16
CA ASN A 931 -5.20 -12.45 -39.18
C ASN A 931 -5.46 -11.71 -40.51
N GLU A 932 -5.45 -12.42 -41.64
CA GLU A 932 -5.77 -11.84 -42.95
C GLU A 932 -7.26 -11.46 -43.13
N ALA A 933 -8.16 -12.03 -42.33
CA ALA A 933 -9.60 -11.80 -42.45
C ALA A 933 -10.03 -10.45 -41.84
N THR A 934 -11.02 -9.80 -42.43
CA THR A 934 -11.66 -8.58 -41.86
C THR A 934 -12.73 -8.92 -40.82
N THR A 935 -13.44 -10.03 -41.02
CA THR A 935 -14.32 -10.66 -40.04
C THR A 935 -14.22 -12.17 -40.22
N GLY A 936 -14.37 -12.92 -39.14
CA GLY A 936 -14.22 -14.37 -39.16
C GLY A 936 -14.14 -14.94 -37.75
N TYR A 937 -14.07 -16.25 -37.66
CA TYR A 937 -13.76 -16.93 -36.41
C TYR A 937 -12.70 -18.01 -36.59
N TYR A 938 -11.92 -18.26 -35.56
CA TYR A 938 -10.88 -19.30 -35.47
C TYR A 938 -11.03 -20.02 -34.13
N TYR A 939 -10.64 -21.29 -34.05
CA TYR A 939 -10.66 -22.03 -32.80
C TYR A 939 -9.26 -22.43 -32.41
N ASP A 940 -8.80 -21.92 -31.27
CA ASP A 940 -7.55 -22.33 -30.64
C ASP A 940 -7.83 -23.59 -29.80
N THR A 941 -7.44 -24.75 -30.33
CA THR A 941 -7.65 -26.04 -29.66
C THR A 941 -6.79 -26.24 -28.44
N VAL A 942 -5.68 -25.50 -28.29
CA VAL A 942 -4.77 -25.66 -27.15
C VAL A 942 -5.34 -24.93 -25.94
N GLN A 943 -5.90 -23.74 -26.16
CA GLN A 943 -6.47 -22.90 -25.10
C GLN A 943 -7.99 -23.09 -24.95
N ASN A 944 -8.63 -23.83 -25.86
CA ASN A 944 -10.09 -23.94 -25.98
C ASN A 944 -10.79 -22.58 -26.10
N LEU A 945 -10.21 -21.71 -26.94
CA LEU A 945 -10.70 -20.35 -27.14
C LEU A 945 -11.23 -20.17 -28.56
N THR A 946 -12.47 -19.73 -28.66
CA THR A 946 -13.07 -19.28 -29.92
C THR A 946 -12.72 -17.83 -30.15
N TYR A 947 -11.94 -17.57 -31.20
CA TYR A 947 -11.58 -16.23 -31.62
C TYR A 947 -12.66 -15.71 -32.56
N VAL A 948 -13.20 -14.51 -32.32
CA VAL A 948 -14.18 -13.87 -33.22
C VAL A 948 -13.73 -12.45 -33.54
N LYS A 949 -13.46 -12.18 -34.81
CA LYS A 949 -13.03 -10.86 -35.30
C LYS A 949 -14.22 -10.05 -35.80
N ALA A 950 -14.42 -8.87 -35.20
CA ALA A 950 -15.43 -7.91 -35.61
C ALA A 950 -14.75 -6.60 -36.06
N ALA A 951 -15.10 -6.14 -37.25
CA ALA A 951 -14.61 -4.87 -37.78
C ALA A 951 -15.17 -3.67 -36.99
N ALA A 952 -14.40 -2.60 -36.87
CA ALA A 952 -14.83 -1.33 -36.28
C ALA A 952 -16.16 -0.84 -36.87
N LYS A 953 -17.08 -0.41 -36.01
CA LYS A 953 -18.41 0.04 -36.40
C LYS A 953 -18.96 1.06 -35.41
N ASP A 954 -19.54 2.14 -35.93
CA ASP A 954 -20.22 3.19 -35.15
C ASP A 954 -21.67 2.80 -34.76
N ALA A 955 -21.86 1.52 -34.41
CA ALA A 955 -23.13 0.96 -33.97
C ALA A 955 -22.86 -0.35 -33.23
N LYS A 956 -23.75 -0.72 -32.32
CA LYS A 956 -23.71 -2.03 -31.65
C LYS A 956 -23.67 -3.18 -32.66
N GLN A 957 -22.98 -4.25 -32.29
CA GLN A 957 -22.90 -5.49 -33.04
C GLN A 957 -23.29 -6.66 -32.13
N ALA A 958 -24.24 -7.48 -32.57
CA ALA A 958 -24.64 -8.68 -31.85
C ALA A 958 -23.86 -9.89 -32.39
N ILE A 959 -22.93 -10.41 -31.60
CA ILE A 959 -22.14 -11.61 -31.92
C ILE A 959 -22.81 -12.82 -31.26
N VAL A 960 -22.98 -13.91 -32.00
CA VAL A 960 -23.55 -15.16 -31.46
C VAL A 960 -22.74 -16.36 -31.93
N LEU A 961 -22.24 -17.14 -30.97
CA LEU A 961 -21.61 -18.44 -31.18
C LEU A 961 -22.70 -19.51 -31.05
N ASN A 962 -22.77 -20.45 -32.01
CA ASN A 962 -23.80 -21.50 -32.05
C ASN A 962 -23.16 -22.88 -31.99
N GLY A 963 -23.80 -23.81 -31.29
CA GLY A 963 -23.30 -25.17 -31.10
C GLY A 963 -22.07 -25.23 -30.19
N VAL A 964 -21.99 -24.29 -29.23
CA VAL A 964 -20.91 -24.24 -28.23
C VAL A 964 -21.41 -24.76 -26.90
N ASN A 965 -20.57 -25.50 -26.19
CA ASN A 965 -20.76 -25.86 -24.78
C ASN A 965 -19.65 -25.20 -23.95
N HIS A 966 -19.73 -25.39 -22.64
CA HIS A 966 -18.61 -25.13 -21.74
C HIS A 966 -17.34 -25.78 -22.28
N ALA A 967 -16.19 -25.12 -22.11
CA ALA A 967 -14.92 -25.66 -22.57
C ALA A 967 -14.64 -27.05 -21.99
N PRO A 968 -13.83 -27.89 -22.68
CA PRO A 968 -13.46 -29.20 -22.19
C PRO A 968 -12.68 -29.14 -20.87
N TYR A 969 -12.94 -30.13 -20.00
CA TYR A 969 -12.03 -30.47 -18.91
C TYR A 969 -11.00 -31.45 -19.46
N GLU A 970 -9.77 -30.97 -19.66
CA GLU A 970 -8.69 -31.73 -20.27
C GLU A 970 -8.16 -32.82 -19.33
N ALA A 971 -8.00 -34.04 -19.84
CA ALA A 971 -7.58 -35.18 -19.02
C ALA A 971 -6.15 -35.03 -18.50
N GLU A 972 -5.27 -34.35 -19.26
CA GLU A 972 -3.91 -34.06 -18.83
C GLU A 972 -3.80 -33.10 -17.64
N PHE A 973 -4.87 -32.36 -17.33
CA PHE A 973 -4.95 -31.46 -16.16
C PHE A 973 -5.64 -32.12 -14.96
N GLY A 974 -6.25 -33.28 -15.15
CA GLY A 974 -6.88 -34.03 -14.07
C GLY A 974 -5.89 -34.59 -13.05
N HIS A 975 -6.41 -35.09 -11.93
CA HIS A 975 -5.63 -35.78 -10.92
C HIS A 975 -5.24 -37.19 -11.41
N LEU A 976 -3.97 -37.36 -11.77
CA LEU A 976 -3.45 -38.58 -12.38
C LEU A 976 -2.91 -39.57 -11.36
N THR A 977 -3.44 -40.79 -11.36
CA THR A 977 -2.93 -41.90 -10.53
C THR A 977 -2.36 -43.01 -11.39
N ASN A 978 -1.06 -43.27 -11.28
CA ASN A 978 -0.32 -44.31 -12.01
C ASN A 978 -0.38 -44.22 -13.56
N VAL A 979 -0.81 -43.09 -14.11
CA VAL A 979 -0.83 -42.80 -15.55
C VAL A 979 0.06 -41.61 -15.89
N THR A 980 0.32 -41.38 -17.18
CA THR A 980 1.12 -40.25 -17.68
C THR A 980 0.45 -39.62 -18.90
N THR A 981 0.88 -38.42 -19.28
CA THR A 981 0.38 -37.72 -20.48
C THR A 981 1.30 -37.90 -21.68
N ALA A 982 0.75 -37.76 -22.89
CA ALA A 982 1.50 -37.75 -24.14
C ALA A 982 0.81 -36.82 -25.17
N SER A 983 1.50 -36.56 -26.29
CA SER A 983 1.03 -35.71 -27.39
C SER A 983 1.48 -36.24 -28.76
N ASP A 984 1.73 -37.54 -28.87
CA ASP A 984 2.30 -38.19 -30.06
C ASP A 984 1.26 -38.61 -31.12
N HIS A 985 -0.03 -38.35 -30.88
CA HIS A 985 -1.14 -38.55 -31.81
C HIS A 985 -1.91 -37.25 -32.02
N ALA A 986 -2.01 -36.74 -33.26
CA ALA A 986 -2.60 -35.43 -33.53
C ALA A 986 -4.13 -35.39 -33.33
N GLY A 987 -4.67 -34.18 -33.10
CA GLY A 987 -6.11 -33.92 -33.05
C GLY A 987 -6.75 -33.96 -31.65
N TYR A 988 -5.93 -33.96 -30.60
CA TYR A 988 -6.34 -33.67 -29.22
C TYR A 988 -6.72 -32.18 -29.04
N THR A 989 -7.40 -31.87 -27.94
CA THR A 989 -7.53 -30.50 -27.40
C THR A 989 -6.55 -30.33 -26.23
N GLY A 990 -6.37 -29.10 -25.74
CA GLY A 990 -5.39 -28.85 -24.70
C GLY A 990 -3.96 -29.06 -25.19
N THR A 991 -3.13 -29.62 -24.32
CA THR A 991 -1.70 -29.84 -24.57
C THR A 991 -1.35 -31.27 -24.98
N GLY A 992 -2.27 -32.22 -24.79
CA GLY A 992 -2.06 -33.62 -25.08
C GLY A 992 -3.25 -34.49 -24.70
N PHE A 993 -2.97 -35.63 -24.08
CA PHE A 993 -3.96 -36.58 -23.59
C PHE A 993 -3.32 -37.50 -22.55
N VAL A 994 -4.12 -38.16 -21.71
CA VAL A 994 -3.66 -39.26 -20.85
C VAL A 994 -3.40 -40.49 -21.71
N ALA A 995 -2.19 -41.03 -21.63
CA ALA A 995 -1.72 -42.12 -22.47
C ALA A 995 -1.52 -43.41 -21.66
N GLY A 996 -1.76 -44.55 -22.29
CA GLY A 996 -1.46 -45.85 -21.71
C GLY A 996 -2.30 -46.21 -20.49
N PHE A 997 -3.45 -45.56 -20.29
CA PHE A 997 -4.43 -45.90 -19.26
C PHE A 997 -4.99 -47.28 -19.59
N ASP A 998 -4.42 -48.38 -19.08
CA ASP A 998 -4.67 -49.76 -19.49
C ASP A 998 -4.48 -50.84 -18.41
N ALA A 999 -4.20 -50.46 -17.15
CA ALA A 999 -3.96 -51.40 -16.05
C ALA A 999 -4.74 -51.07 -14.77
N GLU A 1000 -5.04 -52.11 -13.96
CA GLU A 1000 -5.72 -51.95 -12.68
C GLU A 1000 -5.02 -50.92 -11.76
N LYS A 1001 -5.81 -50.07 -11.10
CA LYS A 1001 -5.38 -48.99 -10.18
C LYS A 1001 -4.78 -47.76 -10.86
N GLU A 1002 -4.94 -47.67 -12.17
CA GLU A 1002 -4.81 -46.41 -12.88
C GLU A 1002 -6.12 -45.63 -12.76
N ALA A 1003 -6.01 -44.32 -12.61
CA ALA A 1003 -7.17 -43.43 -12.51
C ALA A 1003 -6.88 -42.03 -13.08
N VAL A 1004 -7.93 -41.40 -13.59
CA VAL A 1004 -7.99 -39.97 -13.93
C VAL A 1004 -9.20 -39.38 -13.22
N GLU A 1005 -8.96 -38.45 -12.32
CA GLU A 1005 -10.01 -37.74 -11.58
C GLU A 1005 -10.12 -36.29 -12.06
N PHE A 1006 -11.35 -35.81 -12.18
CA PHE A 1006 -11.70 -34.45 -12.55
C PHE A 1006 -12.54 -33.83 -11.45
N ASP A 1007 -12.30 -32.55 -11.22
CA ASP A 1007 -13.18 -31.66 -10.48
C ASP A 1007 -14.01 -30.87 -11.51
N ILE A 1008 -15.32 -31.11 -11.52
CA ILE A 1008 -16.23 -30.63 -12.57
C ILE A 1008 -17.38 -29.82 -11.96
N ASP A 1009 -17.62 -28.62 -12.49
CA ASP A 1009 -18.80 -27.83 -12.14
C ASP A 1009 -20.05 -28.23 -12.94
N ALA A 1010 -21.21 -27.99 -12.34
CA ALA A 1010 -22.48 -28.12 -13.03
C ALA A 1010 -22.81 -26.82 -13.79
N VAL A 1011 -22.63 -26.85 -15.11
CA VAL A 1011 -22.75 -25.69 -16.04
C VAL A 1011 -23.95 -24.78 -15.78
N ASP A 1012 -25.13 -25.36 -15.53
CA ASP A 1012 -26.41 -24.65 -15.35
C ASP A 1012 -27.09 -25.04 -14.02
N GLY A 1013 -26.28 -25.27 -12.98
CA GLY A 1013 -26.73 -25.73 -11.66
C GLY A 1013 -27.09 -27.22 -11.60
N ALA A 1014 -27.58 -27.68 -10.44
CA ALA A 1014 -27.81 -29.11 -10.21
C ALA A 1014 -28.84 -29.71 -11.20
N SER A 1015 -28.40 -30.62 -12.08
CA SER A 1015 -29.21 -31.22 -13.13
C SER A 1015 -28.63 -32.57 -13.59
N ASP A 1016 -29.41 -33.29 -14.39
CA ASP A 1016 -28.87 -34.33 -15.26
C ASP A 1016 -28.18 -33.67 -16.47
N TYR A 1017 -27.05 -34.24 -16.86
CA TYR A 1017 -26.22 -33.80 -17.98
C TYR A 1017 -25.77 -34.98 -18.83
N THR A 1018 -25.32 -34.66 -20.04
CA THR A 1018 -24.53 -35.54 -20.89
C THR A 1018 -23.06 -35.18 -20.74
N MET A 1019 -22.25 -36.12 -20.27
CA MET A 1019 -20.79 -36.02 -20.30
C MET A 1019 -20.27 -36.70 -21.56
N GLU A 1020 -19.70 -35.93 -22.47
CA GLU A 1020 -18.95 -36.44 -23.61
C GLU A 1020 -17.57 -36.91 -23.15
N VAL A 1021 -17.18 -38.13 -23.52
CA VAL A 1021 -15.85 -38.69 -23.25
C VAL A 1021 -15.13 -38.85 -24.59
N ARG A 1022 -14.10 -38.05 -24.84
CA ARG A 1022 -13.32 -38.08 -26.08
C ARG A 1022 -12.06 -38.92 -25.89
N TYR A 1023 -11.85 -39.91 -26.76
CA TYR A 1023 -10.78 -40.89 -26.61
C TYR A 1023 -10.35 -41.49 -27.96
N SER A 1024 -9.24 -42.22 -27.93
CA SER A 1024 -8.81 -43.11 -29.01
C SER A 1024 -8.57 -44.51 -28.46
N ALA A 1025 -9.01 -45.54 -29.19
CA ALA A 1025 -8.89 -46.95 -28.82
C ALA A 1025 -8.48 -47.76 -30.07
N GLY A 1026 -7.24 -47.60 -30.53
CA GLY A 1026 -6.81 -48.05 -31.85
C GLY A 1026 -6.76 -49.57 -32.07
N VAL A 1027 -6.86 -50.37 -30.99
CA VAL A 1027 -6.65 -51.83 -31.03
C VAL A 1027 -7.97 -52.61 -30.96
N GLU A 1028 -8.78 -52.37 -29.93
CA GLU A 1028 -10.01 -53.11 -29.61
C GLU A 1028 -10.99 -52.24 -28.80
N ASP A 1029 -12.21 -52.73 -28.58
CA ASP A 1029 -13.19 -52.04 -27.74
C ASP A 1029 -12.69 -52.01 -26.28
N ALA A 1030 -12.80 -50.87 -25.62
CA ALA A 1030 -12.39 -50.67 -24.23
C ALA A 1030 -13.59 -50.42 -23.29
N THR A 1031 -13.38 -50.58 -21.99
CA THR A 1031 -14.35 -50.18 -20.96
C THR A 1031 -13.65 -49.47 -19.81
N ARG A 1032 -14.32 -48.49 -19.20
CA ARG A 1032 -13.85 -47.84 -17.97
C ARG A 1032 -14.96 -47.79 -16.95
N THR A 1033 -14.60 -47.83 -15.68
CA THR A 1033 -15.52 -47.51 -14.60
C THR A 1033 -15.47 -46.02 -14.30
N VAL A 1034 -16.63 -45.39 -14.18
CA VAL A 1034 -16.77 -43.98 -13.83
C VAL A 1034 -17.54 -43.84 -12.51
N TYR A 1035 -17.03 -43.01 -11.62
CA TYR A 1035 -17.67 -42.61 -10.37
C TYR A 1035 -18.04 -41.14 -10.43
N ILE A 1036 -19.33 -40.84 -10.29
CA ILE A 1036 -19.83 -39.46 -10.17
C ILE A 1036 -20.26 -39.24 -8.73
N ASN A 1037 -19.50 -38.46 -7.96
CA ASN A 1037 -19.74 -38.27 -6.53
C ASN A 1037 -19.93 -39.61 -5.78
N GLY A 1038 -19.07 -40.60 -6.11
CA GLY A 1038 -19.12 -41.97 -5.56
C GLY A 1038 -20.17 -42.90 -6.20
N LYS A 1039 -21.02 -42.43 -7.11
CA LYS A 1039 -21.98 -43.27 -7.84
C LYS A 1039 -21.32 -43.93 -9.05
N LYS A 1040 -21.15 -45.25 -8.99
CA LYS A 1040 -20.51 -46.07 -10.03
C LYS A 1040 -21.41 -46.32 -11.25
N GLN A 1041 -20.82 -46.21 -12.45
CA GLN A 1041 -21.31 -46.77 -13.71
C GLN A 1041 -20.15 -47.27 -14.57
N GLN A 1042 -20.38 -48.23 -15.47
CA GLN A 1042 -19.36 -48.67 -16.44
C GLN A 1042 -19.71 -48.15 -17.83
N ILE A 1043 -18.72 -47.64 -18.55
CA ILE A 1043 -18.88 -47.10 -19.90
C ILE A 1043 -18.18 -47.99 -20.92
N THR A 1044 -18.73 -48.05 -22.14
CA THR A 1044 -18.12 -48.75 -23.27
C THR A 1044 -17.55 -47.74 -24.24
N LEU A 1045 -16.30 -47.95 -24.63
CA LEU A 1045 -15.52 -47.10 -25.52
C LEU A 1045 -15.16 -47.91 -26.78
N PRO A 1046 -16.03 -47.90 -27.83
CA PRO A 1046 -15.80 -48.63 -29.06
C PRO A 1046 -14.43 -48.39 -29.71
N LYS A 1047 -13.90 -49.44 -30.33
CA LYS A 1047 -12.66 -49.39 -31.09
C LYS A 1047 -12.68 -48.25 -32.12
N THR A 1048 -11.62 -47.44 -32.13
CA THR A 1048 -11.35 -46.47 -33.18
C THR A 1048 -10.56 -47.08 -34.34
N ALA A 1049 -10.51 -46.41 -35.49
CA ALA A 1049 -9.87 -46.97 -36.68
C ALA A 1049 -8.36 -47.22 -36.48
N ASN A 1050 -7.70 -46.33 -35.73
CA ASN A 1050 -6.31 -46.37 -35.30
C ASN A 1050 -6.14 -45.34 -34.16
N TRP A 1051 -4.92 -45.21 -33.62
CA TRP A 1051 -4.62 -44.27 -32.53
C TRP A 1051 -4.75 -42.79 -32.92
N ASP A 1052 -4.58 -42.45 -34.21
CA ASP A 1052 -4.79 -41.08 -34.74
C ASP A 1052 -6.27 -40.74 -35.03
N THR A 1053 -7.20 -41.62 -34.65
CA THR A 1053 -8.64 -41.43 -34.85
C THR A 1053 -9.33 -41.29 -33.51
N TRP A 1054 -9.81 -40.08 -33.21
CA TRP A 1054 -10.59 -39.77 -32.02
C TRP A 1054 -12.06 -40.10 -32.22
N ASN A 1055 -12.72 -40.51 -31.14
CA ASN A 1055 -14.15 -40.73 -31.06
C ASN A 1055 -14.70 -40.18 -29.74
N THR A 1056 -16.00 -39.89 -29.71
CA THR A 1056 -16.69 -39.39 -28.53
C THR A 1056 -17.83 -40.33 -28.16
N VAL A 1057 -17.98 -40.62 -26.86
CA VAL A 1057 -19.13 -41.36 -26.32
C VAL A 1057 -19.87 -40.46 -25.32
N GLU A 1058 -21.20 -40.45 -25.41
CA GLU A 1058 -22.07 -39.72 -24.49
C GLU A 1058 -22.42 -40.59 -23.27
N VAL A 1059 -22.18 -40.04 -22.08
CA VAL A 1059 -22.40 -40.71 -20.79
C VAL A 1059 -23.40 -39.89 -19.97
N PRO A 1060 -24.57 -40.44 -19.59
CA PRO A 1060 -25.50 -39.72 -18.74
C PRO A 1060 -24.95 -39.61 -17.31
N VAL A 1061 -24.95 -38.39 -16.77
CA VAL A 1061 -24.48 -38.09 -15.41
C VAL A 1061 -25.48 -37.19 -14.69
N THR A 1062 -25.40 -37.14 -13.37
CA THR A 1062 -26.17 -36.19 -12.54
C THR A 1062 -25.17 -35.40 -11.72
N LEU A 1063 -25.13 -34.08 -11.91
CA LEU A 1063 -24.22 -33.18 -11.22
C LEU A 1063 -24.98 -32.34 -10.19
N GLN A 1064 -24.31 -32.02 -9.08
CA GLN A 1064 -24.78 -31.14 -8.00
C GLN A 1064 -24.18 -29.74 -8.17
N ALA A 1065 -24.65 -28.76 -7.41
CA ALA A 1065 -24.03 -27.43 -7.39
C ALA A 1065 -22.63 -27.48 -6.74
N GLY A 1066 -21.70 -26.65 -7.23
CA GLY A 1066 -20.29 -26.66 -6.85
C GLY A 1066 -19.52 -27.85 -7.45
N ASN A 1067 -18.33 -28.12 -6.90
CA ASN A 1067 -17.45 -29.17 -7.37
C ASN A 1067 -18.12 -30.57 -7.35
N ASN A 1068 -18.04 -31.29 -8.46
CA ASN A 1068 -18.39 -32.69 -8.59
C ASN A 1068 -17.15 -33.53 -8.86
N GLN A 1069 -16.86 -34.46 -7.96
CA GLN A 1069 -15.80 -35.44 -8.14
C GLN A 1069 -16.20 -36.46 -9.21
N VAL A 1070 -15.46 -36.49 -10.33
CA VAL A 1070 -15.66 -37.42 -11.44
C VAL A 1070 -14.40 -38.25 -11.67
N VAL A 1071 -14.43 -39.53 -11.29
CA VAL A 1071 -13.28 -40.43 -11.36
C VAL A 1071 -13.46 -41.48 -12.44
N PHE A 1072 -12.51 -41.58 -13.36
CA PHE A 1072 -12.38 -42.67 -14.32
C PHE A 1072 -11.32 -43.66 -13.82
N ASP A 1073 -11.72 -44.90 -13.58
CA ASP A 1073 -10.87 -45.99 -13.13
C ASP A 1073 -10.76 -47.09 -14.20
N PHE A 1074 -9.61 -47.78 -14.19
CA PHE A 1074 -9.47 -49.11 -14.75
C PHE A 1074 -9.61 -50.14 -13.63
N GLU A 1075 -10.76 -50.82 -13.57
CA GLU A 1075 -11.03 -51.88 -12.59
C GLU A 1075 -10.74 -53.30 -13.12
N ALA A 1076 -10.85 -54.30 -12.25
CA ALA A 1076 -10.58 -55.70 -12.60
C ALA A 1076 -11.52 -56.29 -13.67
N ASP A 1077 -12.70 -55.69 -13.87
CA ASP A 1077 -13.65 -56.04 -14.92
C ASP A 1077 -13.63 -55.07 -16.11
N ASP A 1078 -12.66 -54.14 -16.13
CA ASP A 1078 -12.37 -53.29 -17.29
C ASP A 1078 -11.33 -53.92 -18.23
N THR A 1079 -11.24 -53.38 -19.46
CA THR A 1079 -10.39 -53.94 -20.51
C THR A 1079 -9.86 -52.88 -21.47
N ALA A 1080 -8.71 -53.22 -22.08
CA ALA A 1080 -8.02 -52.53 -23.17
C ALA A 1080 -7.53 -51.10 -22.87
N GLY A 1081 -6.46 -50.68 -23.53
CA GLY A 1081 -5.90 -49.34 -23.39
C GLY A 1081 -6.63 -48.30 -24.23
N ILE A 1082 -6.64 -47.06 -23.73
CA ILE A 1082 -7.13 -45.87 -24.43
C ILE A 1082 -6.12 -44.73 -24.32
N ASN A 1083 -6.17 -43.80 -25.28
CA ASN A 1083 -5.72 -42.43 -25.08
C ASN A 1083 -6.97 -41.62 -24.71
N PHE A 1084 -6.94 -40.91 -23.58
CA PHE A 1084 -8.08 -40.17 -23.06
C PHE A 1084 -7.76 -38.67 -23.15
N ASP A 1085 -8.53 -37.96 -23.97
CA ASP A 1085 -8.32 -36.55 -24.32
C ASP A 1085 -8.98 -35.63 -23.30
N HIS A 1086 -10.30 -35.59 -23.29
CA HIS A 1086 -11.06 -34.70 -22.42
C HIS A 1086 -12.46 -35.21 -22.13
N VAL A 1087 -13.14 -34.48 -21.24
CA VAL A 1087 -14.60 -34.53 -21.09
C VAL A 1087 -15.27 -33.18 -21.34
N VAL A 1088 -16.47 -33.19 -21.92
CA VAL A 1088 -17.32 -31.99 -22.09
C VAL A 1088 -18.66 -32.24 -21.41
N ILE A 1089 -19.13 -31.28 -20.63
CA ILE A 1089 -20.45 -31.31 -19.99
C ILE A 1089 -21.43 -30.51 -20.84
N LYS A 1090 -22.53 -31.15 -21.26
CA LYS A 1090 -23.60 -30.54 -22.05
C LYS A 1090 -24.97 -31.05 -21.63
N LYS A 1091 -26.03 -30.39 -22.11
CA LYS A 1091 -27.41 -30.70 -21.76
C LYS A 1091 -27.93 -32.04 -22.29
#